data_AF-A0A5B7B5S0-F1
#
_entry.id   AF-A0A5B7B5S0-F1
#
_cell.length_a   1.000
_cell.length_b   1.000
_cell.length_c   1.000
_cell.angle_alpha   90.00
_cell.angle_beta   90.00
_cell.angle_gamma   90.00
#
_symmetry.space_group_name_H-M   'P 1'
#
loop_
_entity.id
_entity.type
_entity.pdbx_description
1 polymer ?
#
loop_
_entity_poly.entity_id
_entity_poly.type
_entity_poly.pdbx_seq_one_letter_code
_entity_poly.pdbx_strand_id
1 'polypeptide(L)'
;SVDSFDPDIVLELLLIANKFCCEEMKSACDAYLASLVCDMETAVTLIEYGLEETAYLLVAACLQIFLRELPSSMHNPNVMKFFCSSEARERLALAGHASFLLYNFLSQIAMEDDMKSNTTVMLLERLGESASQGWQKQLAFHQLGSVMLERKEYKDAQKWFEAAVEAGHIYSSVGVARTKYKRGHKYSAYKLMNSLISDYTPAGWMYQERSLYCNGKEKMMDLNTATELDPTLSYPYKYRAVSLVEENKIGAAISEINKIIGFTISPDCLELRAWFSISLEDYEEALRDVRALLTLDPNYMMFHGKLHGDHLVELLCHHVQQWSQADCWMQLYDRWSSVDDIGSLAVVHHMLANDPGKSLLRFRQSLLLLRLNCQKAAMRSLRIARNHSTSEHERLVYEGWILYDTGHREEALAKAEESISIQRSFEAFFLKAYALADSNLDPEASLYVIELLEEALRCPSDGLRKGQALSNLGSVYVDCDKLDLAADCYMNALNIKHTRAHQGLARVYHLKNQRKAAYDEMTKLIEKARSNASAYEKRSEYCDRDMAKSDLSMATQLDPLRTYPYRYRAAVLMDDHMEAEAIAELTKAIAFKPDLQLLHLRAAFHESMGDYISTLRDCEAALCLDPNHTDTLELFNKARERENEPPPK
;
A
#
# COMPACT_ATOMS: atom_id res chain seq x y z
N SER A 1 -37.00 26.90 -26.62
CA SER A 1 -36.05 26.28 -25.68
C SER A 1 -36.84 25.50 -24.66
N VAL A 2 -36.37 24.34 -24.25
CA VAL A 2 -37.00 23.59 -23.14
C VAL A 2 -36.74 24.33 -21.80
N ASP A 3 -35.65 25.10 -21.73
CA ASP A 3 -35.20 25.86 -20.55
C ASP A 3 -36.15 26.95 -20.03
N SER A 4 -37.20 27.28 -20.79
CA SER A 4 -38.21 28.29 -20.40
C SER A 4 -39.44 27.68 -19.69
N PHE A 5 -39.51 26.35 -19.59
CA PHE A 5 -40.62 25.64 -18.96
C PHE A 5 -40.26 25.19 -17.54
N ASP A 6 -41.29 25.03 -16.71
CA ASP A 6 -41.14 24.46 -15.37
C ASP A 6 -40.68 22.98 -15.47
N PRO A 7 -39.82 22.47 -14.57
CA PRO A 7 -39.34 21.09 -14.59
C PRO A 7 -40.45 20.03 -14.69
N ASP A 8 -41.62 20.25 -14.06
CA ASP A 8 -42.75 19.33 -14.13
C ASP A 8 -43.33 19.25 -15.56
N ILE A 9 -43.37 20.39 -16.26
CA ILE A 9 -43.77 20.44 -17.67
C ILE A 9 -42.73 19.73 -18.53
N VAL A 10 -41.44 19.90 -18.24
CA VAL A 10 -40.37 19.23 -19.00
C VAL A 10 -40.41 17.71 -18.83
N LEU A 11 -40.81 17.20 -17.65
CA LEU A 11 -41.05 15.78 -17.43
C LEU A 11 -42.22 15.25 -18.30
N GLU A 12 -43.33 15.99 -18.38
CA GLU A 12 -44.43 15.65 -19.30
C GLU A 12 -43.99 15.68 -20.77
N LEU A 13 -43.17 16.66 -21.15
CA LEU A 13 -42.59 16.74 -22.50
C LEU A 13 -41.65 15.56 -22.80
N LEU A 14 -40.89 15.09 -21.81
CA LEU A 14 -40.03 13.90 -21.93
C LEU A 14 -40.87 12.65 -22.19
N LEU A 15 -41.95 12.45 -21.43
CA LEU A 15 -42.92 11.36 -21.62
C LEU A 15 -43.53 11.37 -23.03
N ILE A 16 -43.95 12.55 -23.51
CA ILE A 16 -44.51 12.73 -24.85
C ILE A 16 -43.44 12.42 -25.90
N ALA A 17 -42.24 12.98 -25.75
CA ALA A 17 -41.16 12.80 -26.71
C ALA A 17 -40.75 11.33 -26.85
N ASN A 18 -40.70 10.59 -25.73
CA ASN A 18 -40.39 9.16 -25.75
C ASN A 18 -41.52 8.35 -26.40
N LYS A 19 -42.79 8.63 -26.06
CA LYS A 19 -43.96 7.94 -26.63
C LYS A 19 -44.13 8.14 -28.13
N PHE A 20 -43.76 9.31 -28.65
CA PHE A 20 -43.86 9.65 -30.08
C PHE A 20 -42.51 9.57 -30.82
N CYS A 21 -41.46 9.03 -30.20
CA CYS A 21 -40.12 8.85 -30.77
C CYS A 21 -39.49 10.16 -31.32
N CYS A 22 -39.65 11.27 -30.61
CA CYS A 22 -39.07 12.57 -30.95
C CYS A 22 -37.69 12.74 -30.29
N GLU A 23 -36.63 12.21 -30.93
CA GLU A 23 -35.27 12.13 -30.35
C GLU A 23 -34.64 13.49 -30.01
N GLU A 24 -34.81 14.51 -30.86
CA GLU A 24 -34.27 15.85 -30.60
C GLU A 24 -34.93 16.52 -29.38
N MET A 25 -36.23 16.29 -29.21
CA MET A 25 -36.98 16.81 -28.07
C MET A 25 -36.64 16.05 -26.80
N LYS A 26 -36.53 14.72 -26.90
CA LYS A 26 -36.11 13.86 -25.79
C LYS A 26 -34.73 14.23 -25.29
N SER A 27 -33.75 14.40 -26.18
CA SER A 27 -32.38 14.80 -25.82
C SER A 27 -32.31 16.21 -25.21
N ALA A 28 -33.11 17.16 -25.69
CA ALA A 28 -33.19 18.50 -25.09
C ALA A 28 -33.81 18.47 -23.69
N CYS A 29 -34.88 17.70 -23.47
CA CYS A 29 -35.47 17.47 -22.14
C CYS A 29 -34.48 16.77 -21.20
N ASP A 30 -33.79 15.72 -21.68
CA ASP A 30 -32.80 14.94 -20.93
C ASP A 30 -31.63 15.83 -20.45
N ALA A 31 -31.04 16.63 -21.35
CA ALA A 31 -29.94 17.53 -21.01
C ALA A 31 -30.36 18.64 -20.02
N TYR A 32 -31.56 19.20 -20.19
CA TYR A 32 -32.07 20.22 -19.27
C TYR A 32 -32.31 19.65 -17.88
N LEU A 33 -33.02 18.53 -17.75
CA LEU A 33 -33.28 17.87 -16.46
C LEU A 33 -31.97 17.44 -15.79
N ALA A 34 -31.00 16.92 -16.56
CA ALA A 34 -29.67 16.57 -16.04
C ALA A 34 -28.94 17.77 -15.42
N SER A 35 -29.09 18.98 -16.00
CA SER A 35 -28.47 20.21 -15.48
C SER A 35 -29.04 20.67 -14.14
N LEU A 36 -30.26 20.22 -13.80
CA LEU A 36 -30.93 20.55 -12.53
C LEU A 36 -30.49 19.64 -11.38
N VAL A 37 -29.83 18.52 -11.67
CA VAL A 37 -29.35 17.56 -10.66
C VAL A 37 -28.10 18.11 -10.00
N CYS A 38 -28.26 18.70 -8.82
CA CYS A 38 -27.16 19.33 -8.07
C CYS A 38 -26.97 18.76 -6.65
N ASP A 39 -27.97 18.06 -6.11
CA ASP A 39 -27.97 17.50 -4.77
C ASP A 39 -28.65 16.12 -4.69
N MET A 40 -28.58 15.49 -3.51
CA MET A 40 -29.12 14.15 -3.30
C MET A 40 -30.65 14.10 -3.41
N GLU A 41 -31.36 15.16 -3.03
CA GLU A 41 -32.84 15.18 -3.04
C GLU A 41 -33.38 15.23 -4.47
N THR A 42 -32.80 16.11 -5.29
CA THR A 42 -33.09 16.20 -6.74
C THR A 42 -32.70 14.91 -7.47
N ALA A 43 -31.55 14.31 -7.13
CA ALA A 43 -31.13 13.06 -7.74
C ALA A 43 -32.08 11.89 -7.43
N VAL A 44 -32.53 11.74 -6.18
CA VAL A 44 -33.46 10.66 -5.77
C VAL A 44 -34.85 10.84 -6.37
N THR A 45 -35.31 12.07 -6.59
CA THR A 45 -36.63 12.34 -7.17
C THR A 45 -36.66 12.13 -8.68
N LEU A 46 -35.60 12.50 -9.41
CA LEU A 46 -35.57 12.46 -10.87
C LEU A 46 -35.11 11.12 -11.47
N ILE A 47 -34.42 10.28 -10.70
CA ILE A 47 -33.86 9.01 -11.21
C ILE A 47 -34.93 8.04 -11.74
N GLU A 48 -36.10 7.96 -11.09
CA GLU A 48 -37.18 7.06 -11.52
C GLU A 48 -37.72 7.49 -12.89
N TYR A 49 -37.98 8.79 -13.09
CA TYR A 49 -38.40 9.34 -14.38
C TYR A 49 -37.35 9.12 -15.47
N GLY A 50 -36.07 9.32 -15.15
CA GLY A 50 -34.99 9.08 -16.09
C GLY A 50 -34.91 7.63 -16.57
N LEU A 51 -35.23 6.67 -15.69
CA LEU A 51 -35.22 5.25 -16.02
C LEU A 51 -36.46 4.79 -16.78
N GLU A 52 -37.64 5.29 -16.40
CA GLU A 52 -38.90 4.99 -17.10
C GLU A 52 -38.84 5.50 -18.54
N GLU A 53 -38.30 6.69 -18.74
CA GLU A 53 -38.24 7.34 -20.05
C GLU A 53 -36.93 7.09 -20.81
N THR A 54 -36.03 6.26 -20.29
CA THR A 54 -34.71 5.96 -20.90
C THR A 54 -33.92 7.23 -21.25
N ALA A 55 -33.91 8.21 -20.34
CA ALA A 55 -33.19 9.46 -20.43
C ALA A 55 -31.75 9.26 -19.91
N TYR A 56 -30.79 9.12 -20.84
CA TYR A 56 -29.43 8.67 -20.54
C TYR A 56 -28.65 9.67 -19.69
N LEU A 57 -28.72 10.96 -20.02
CA LEU A 57 -27.93 12.01 -19.37
C LEU A 57 -28.45 12.30 -17.95
N LEU A 58 -29.76 12.29 -17.76
CA LEU A 58 -30.41 12.47 -16.46
C LEU A 58 -30.02 11.35 -15.50
N VAL A 59 -30.09 10.09 -15.95
CA VAL A 59 -29.67 8.94 -15.15
C VAL A 59 -28.18 9.05 -14.79
N ALA A 60 -27.33 9.47 -15.74
CA ALA A 60 -25.89 9.66 -15.48
C ALA A 60 -25.62 10.75 -14.44
N ALA A 61 -26.32 11.90 -14.52
CA ALA A 61 -26.18 13.00 -13.56
C ALA A 61 -26.60 12.58 -12.15
N CYS A 62 -27.71 11.86 -12.02
CA CYS A 62 -28.16 11.31 -10.72
C CYS A 62 -27.15 10.32 -10.13
N LEU A 63 -26.65 9.38 -10.95
CA LEU A 63 -25.62 8.42 -10.52
C LEU A 63 -24.34 9.13 -10.07
N GLN A 64 -23.92 10.19 -10.77
CA GLN A 64 -22.74 10.97 -10.40
C GLN A 64 -22.86 11.58 -8.99
N ILE A 65 -24.03 12.12 -8.64
CA ILE A 65 -24.28 12.64 -7.29
C ILE A 65 -24.23 11.50 -6.26
N PHE A 66 -24.90 10.37 -6.52
CA PHE A 66 -24.87 9.23 -5.60
C PHE A 66 -23.46 8.72 -5.34
N LEU A 67 -22.62 8.64 -6.39
CA LEU A 67 -21.24 8.17 -6.29
C LEU A 67 -20.33 9.20 -5.60
N ARG A 68 -20.57 10.49 -5.79
CA ARG A 68 -19.79 11.57 -5.17
C ARG A 68 -19.95 11.61 -3.65
N GLU A 69 -21.14 11.29 -3.15
CA GLU A 69 -21.49 11.32 -1.73
C GLU A 69 -21.23 9.98 -1.00
N LEU A 70 -20.53 9.02 -1.62
CA LEU A 70 -20.18 7.76 -0.96
C LEU A 70 -19.22 7.96 0.22
N PRO A 71 -19.36 7.21 1.33
CA PRO A 71 -20.35 6.16 1.59
C PRO A 71 -21.69 6.68 2.16
N SER A 72 -21.84 7.99 2.37
CA SER A 72 -23.05 8.56 3.01
C SER A 72 -24.32 8.30 2.21
N SER A 73 -24.25 8.28 0.88
CA SER A 73 -25.37 7.93 0.00
C SER A 73 -25.91 6.51 0.22
N MET A 74 -25.06 5.56 0.67
CA MET A 74 -25.46 4.18 0.98
C MET A 74 -26.29 4.08 2.26
N HIS A 75 -26.26 5.11 3.11
CA HIS A 75 -27.10 5.18 4.30
C HIS A 75 -28.51 5.68 3.97
N ASN A 76 -28.74 6.20 2.76
CA ASN A 76 -30.04 6.62 2.31
C ASN A 76 -30.88 5.41 1.85
N PRO A 77 -32.02 5.12 2.51
CA PRO A 77 -32.81 3.94 2.22
C PRO A 77 -33.41 3.95 0.81
N ASN A 78 -33.68 5.12 0.22
CA ASN A 78 -34.23 5.24 -1.12
C ASN A 78 -33.19 4.86 -2.18
N VAL A 79 -31.95 5.32 -1.99
CA VAL A 79 -30.81 4.99 -2.85
C VAL A 79 -30.49 3.49 -2.78
N MET A 80 -30.56 2.89 -1.59
CA MET A 80 -30.32 1.45 -1.46
C MET A 80 -31.45 0.58 -1.98
N LYS A 81 -32.71 0.98 -1.77
CA LYS A 81 -33.85 0.29 -2.38
C LYS A 81 -33.73 0.29 -3.90
N PHE A 82 -33.23 1.38 -4.47
CA PHE A 82 -32.93 1.51 -5.87
C PHE A 82 -31.84 0.52 -6.32
N PHE A 83 -30.62 0.59 -5.79
CA PHE A 83 -29.52 -0.27 -6.27
C PHE A 83 -29.74 -1.76 -6.01
N CYS A 84 -30.44 -2.13 -4.93
CA CYS A 84 -30.68 -3.52 -4.55
C CYS A 84 -31.83 -4.19 -5.34
N SER A 85 -32.66 -3.43 -6.05
CA SER A 85 -33.80 -4.00 -6.79
C SER A 85 -33.36 -4.63 -8.12
N SER A 86 -33.86 -5.85 -8.40
CA SER A 86 -33.64 -6.52 -9.70
C SER A 86 -34.25 -5.72 -10.86
N GLU A 87 -35.43 -5.16 -10.64
CA GLU A 87 -36.13 -4.37 -11.64
C GLU A 87 -35.37 -3.08 -11.97
N ALA A 88 -34.86 -2.39 -10.94
CA ALA A 88 -34.06 -1.19 -11.13
C ALA A 88 -32.76 -1.49 -11.88
N ARG A 89 -32.10 -2.64 -11.60
CA ARG A 89 -30.93 -3.10 -12.36
C ARG A 89 -31.26 -3.31 -13.83
N GLU A 90 -32.39 -3.95 -14.15
CA GLU A 90 -32.81 -4.17 -15.53
C GLU A 90 -33.10 -2.85 -16.25
N ARG A 91 -33.79 -1.91 -15.59
CA ARG A 91 -34.02 -0.56 -16.12
C ARG A 91 -32.70 0.20 -16.35
N LEU A 92 -31.75 0.09 -15.41
CA LEU A 92 -30.40 0.65 -15.58
C LEU A 92 -29.64 0.01 -16.76
N ALA A 93 -29.85 -1.29 -17.01
CA ALA A 93 -29.25 -1.98 -18.14
C ALA A 93 -29.83 -1.48 -19.47
N LEU A 94 -31.15 -1.25 -19.52
CA LEU A 94 -31.82 -0.63 -20.67
C LEU A 94 -31.33 0.80 -20.92
N ALA A 95 -31.05 1.57 -19.86
CA ALA A 95 -30.46 2.89 -19.94
C ALA A 95 -28.93 2.87 -20.22
N GLY A 96 -28.30 1.70 -20.37
CA GLY A 96 -26.87 1.58 -20.66
C GLY A 96 -25.92 1.85 -19.48
N HIS A 97 -26.45 1.96 -18.26
CA HIS A 97 -25.70 2.33 -17.05
C HIS A 97 -25.49 1.18 -16.06
N ALA A 98 -26.19 0.04 -16.20
CA ALA A 98 -25.90 -1.15 -15.39
C ALA A 98 -24.61 -1.82 -15.89
N SER A 99 -23.52 -1.64 -15.14
CA SER A 99 -22.25 -2.31 -15.41
C SER A 99 -21.81 -3.16 -14.23
N PHE A 100 -21.07 -4.22 -14.53
CA PHE A 100 -20.35 -5.00 -13.51
C PHE A 100 -19.47 -4.10 -12.63
N LEU A 101 -18.84 -3.08 -13.21
CA LEU A 101 -17.96 -2.15 -12.50
C LEU A 101 -18.70 -1.32 -11.45
N LEU A 102 -19.89 -0.82 -11.78
CA LEU A 102 -20.74 -0.08 -10.84
C LEU A 102 -21.07 -0.94 -9.62
N TYR A 103 -21.60 -2.14 -9.85
CA TYR A 103 -21.96 -3.04 -8.75
C TYR A 103 -20.75 -3.57 -7.99
N ASN A 104 -19.59 -3.72 -8.64
CA ASN A 104 -18.35 -4.12 -7.98
C ASN A 104 -17.90 -3.03 -7.00
N PHE A 105 -17.94 -1.77 -7.44
CA PHE A 105 -17.58 -0.63 -6.60
C PHE A 105 -18.55 -0.46 -5.42
N LEU A 106 -19.85 -0.50 -5.66
CA LEU A 106 -20.87 -0.41 -4.60
C LEU A 106 -20.76 -1.57 -3.60
N SER A 107 -20.53 -2.79 -4.08
CA SER A 107 -20.37 -3.96 -3.21
C SER A 107 -19.11 -3.86 -2.34
N GLN A 108 -18.00 -3.36 -2.89
CA GLN A 108 -16.77 -3.14 -2.13
C GLN A 108 -17.00 -2.16 -0.97
N ILE A 109 -17.66 -1.03 -1.24
CA ILE A 109 -17.98 -0.04 -0.20
C ILE A 109 -18.92 -0.63 0.84
N ALA A 110 -19.96 -1.35 0.42
CA ALA A 110 -20.89 -2.01 1.34
C ALA A 110 -20.20 -3.07 2.22
N MET A 111 -19.22 -3.80 1.68
CA MET A 111 -18.40 -4.75 2.44
C MET A 111 -17.49 -4.06 3.46
N GLU A 112 -16.92 -2.90 3.12
CA GLU A 112 -16.11 -2.09 4.03
C GLU A 112 -16.93 -1.45 5.17
N ASP A 113 -18.18 -1.04 4.87
CA ASP A 113 -19.09 -0.41 5.83
C ASP A 113 -19.74 -1.43 6.77
N ASP A 114 -20.49 -2.40 6.24
CA ASP A 114 -21.02 -3.54 6.99
C ASP A 114 -21.11 -4.81 6.13
N MET A 115 -20.08 -5.64 6.26
CA MET A 115 -19.98 -6.93 5.59
C MET A 115 -21.14 -7.88 5.89
N LYS A 116 -21.82 -7.76 7.04
CA LYS A 116 -22.90 -8.68 7.45
C LYS A 116 -24.28 -8.22 7.01
N SER A 117 -24.40 -7.01 6.48
CA SER A 117 -25.68 -6.42 6.12
C SER A 117 -26.39 -7.21 5.00
N ASN A 118 -27.73 -7.14 4.98
CA ASN A 118 -28.51 -7.69 3.85
C ASN A 118 -28.26 -6.88 2.57
N THR A 119 -27.99 -5.58 2.70
CA THR A 119 -27.68 -4.68 1.59
C THR A 119 -26.43 -5.17 0.82
N THR A 120 -25.37 -5.54 1.54
CA THR A 120 -24.14 -6.07 0.95
C THR A 120 -24.41 -7.36 0.16
N VAL A 121 -25.23 -8.26 0.69
CA VAL A 121 -25.63 -9.49 -0.03
C VAL A 121 -26.39 -9.15 -1.31
N MET A 122 -27.40 -8.27 -1.24
CA MET A 122 -28.21 -7.91 -2.41
C MET A 122 -27.37 -7.28 -3.52
N LEU A 123 -26.43 -6.39 -3.18
CA LEU A 123 -25.52 -5.77 -4.14
C LEU A 123 -24.59 -6.79 -4.80
N LEU A 124 -24.07 -7.75 -4.03
CA LEU A 124 -23.25 -8.83 -4.56
C LEU A 124 -24.03 -9.80 -5.45
N GLU A 125 -25.31 -10.03 -5.17
CA GLU A 125 -26.20 -10.75 -6.08
C GLU A 125 -26.40 -9.98 -7.38
N ARG A 126 -26.63 -8.66 -7.32
CA ARG A 126 -26.72 -7.81 -8.52
C ARG A 126 -25.40 -7.82 -9.32
N LEU A 127 -24.25 -7.87 -8.63
CA LEU A 127 -22.93 -8.01 -9.23
C LEU A 127 -22.81 -9.34 -10.01
N GLY A 128 -23.24 -10.45 -9.39
CA GLY A 128 -23.27 -11.77 -10.02
C GLY A 128 -24.17 -11.83 -11.25
N GLU A 129 -25.33 -11.18 -11.22
CA GLU A 129 -26.22 -11.07 -12.38
C GLU A 129 -25.65 -10.20 -13.51
N SER A 130 -24.85 -9.19 -13.14
CA SER A 130 -24.19 -8.30 -14.11
C SER A 130 -22.89 -8.92 -14.69
N ALA A 131 -22.47 -10.09 -14.20
CA ALA A 131 -21.25 -10.77 -14.62
C ALA A 131 -21.46 -11.52 -15.95
N SER A 132 -20.80 -11.03 -17.00
CA SER A 132 -20.78 -11.65 -18.33
C SER A 132 -19.58 -12.58 -18.52
N GLN A 133 -18.42 -12.20 -18.00
CA GLN A 133 -17.16 -12.93 -18.18
C GLN A 133 -16.94 -13.97 -17.07
N GLY A 134 -16.13 -15.01 -17.34
CA GLY A 134 -15.85 -16.07 -16.37
C GLY A 134 -15.24 -15.55 -15.06
N TRP A 135 -14.23 -14.68 -15.14
CA TRP A 135 -13.58 -14.10 -13.96
C TRP A 135 -14.52 -13.16 -13.17
N GLN A 136 -15.49 -12.52 -13.83
CA GLN A 136 -16.49 -11.69 -13.15
C GLN A 136 -17.38 -12.55 -12.25
N LYS A 137 -17.80 -13.73 -12.74
CA LYS A 137 -18.57 -14.70 -11.96
C LYS A 137 -17.74 -15.29 -10.82
N GLN A 138 -16.47 -15.61 -11.08
CA GLN A 138 -15.53 -16.06 -10.06
C GLN A 138 -15.44 -15.07 -8.88
N LEU A 139 -15.25 -13.78 -9.18
CA LEU A 139 -15.17 -12.73 -8.16
C LEU A 139 -16.47 -12.59 -7.37
N ALA A 140 -17.60 -12.48 -8.06
CA ALA A 140 -18.91 -12.29 -7.43
C ALA A 140 -19.26 -13.46 -6.50
N PHE A 141 -19.10 -14.71 -6.96
CA PHE A 141 -19.40 -15.90 -6.14
C PHE A 141 -18.42 -16.06 -4.97
N HIS A 142 -17.14 -15.72 -5.14
CA HIS A 142 -16.19 -15.73 -4.04
C HIS A 142 -16.52 -14.70 -2.96
N GLN A 143 -16.89 -13.47 -3.35
CA GLN A 143 -17.30 -12.42 -2.42
C GLN A 143 -18.60 -12.79 -1.69
N LEU A 144 -19.60 -13.33 -2.40
CA LEU A 144 -20.82 -13.88 -1.80
C LEU A 144 -20.51 -14.96 -0.77
N GLY A 145 -19.66 -15.94 -1.12
CA GLY A 145 -19.23 -16.99 -0.19
C GLY A 145 -18.55 -16.42 1.07
N SER A 146 -17.75 -15.37 0.92
CA SER A 146 -17.05 -14.70 2.02
C SER A 146 -18.02 -13.96 2.95
N VAL A 147 -18.99 -13.22 2.39
CA VAL A 147 -20.04 -12.53 3.16
C VAL A 147 -20.90 -13.54 3.94
N MET A 148 -21.31 -14.63 3.29
CA MET A 148 -22.10 -15.69 3.95
C MET A 148 -21.31 -16.39 5.06
N LEU A 149 -19.99 -16.57 4.87
CA LEU A 149 -19.11 -17.13 5.90
C LEU A 149 -19.07 -16.24 7.14
N GLU A 150 -18.93 -14.92 6.96
CA GLU A 150 -18.94 -13.94 8.07
C GLU A 150 -20.30 -13.82 8.77
N ARG A 151 -21.39 -13.99 8.02
CA ARG A 151 -22.75 -14.13 8.56
C ARG A 151 -22.98 -15.46 9.30
N LYS A 152 -21.99 -16.36 9.29
CA LYS A 152 -22.05 -17.73 9.86
C LYS A 152 -23.08 -18.63 9.17
N GLU A 153 -23.48 -18.30 7.95
CA GLU A 153 -24.37 -19.09 7.10
C GLU A 153 -23.57 -20.12 6.31
N TYR A 154 -22.95 -21.07 7.03
CA TYR A 154 -21.90 -21.93 6.47
C TYR A 154 -22.35 -22.83 5.31
N LYS A 155 -23.64 -23.17 5.23
CA LYS A 155 -24.18 -23.99 4.14
C LYS A 155 -24.24 -23.20 2.84
N ASP A 156 -24.74 -21.96 2.89
CA ASP A 156 -24.86 -21.11 1.71
C ASP A 156 -23.49 -20.56 1.30
N ALA A 157 -22.63 -20.23 2.28
CA ALA A 157 -21.22 -19.94 2.02
C ALA A 157 -20.53 -21.06 1.24
N GLN A 158 -20.73 -22.32 1.66
CA GLN A 158 -20.14 -23.47 0.98
C GLN A 158 -20.63 -23.58 -0.47
N LYS A 159 -21.94 -23.42 -0.72
CA LYS A 159 -22.51 -23.45 -2.09
C LYS A 159 -21.88 -22.39 -2.98
N TRP A 160 -21.76 -21.16 -2.49
CA TRP A 160 -21.17 -20.06 -3.28
C TRP A 160 -19.68 -20.26 -3.53
N PHE A 161 -18.93 -20.78 -2.56
CA PHE A 161 -17.54 -21.16 -2.79
C PHE A 161 -17.41 -22.31 -3.80
N GLU A 162 -18.26 -23.33 -3.74
CA GLU A 162 -18.30 -24.42 -4.73
C GLU A 162 -18.63 -23.88 -6.13
N ALA A 163 -19.63 -23.00 -6.27
CA ALA A 163 -19.96 -22.32 -7.52
C ALA A 163 -18.79 -21.48 -8.06
N ALA A 164 -18.04 -20.81 -7.18
CA ALA A 164 -16.83 -20.07 -7.56
C ALA A 164 -15.71 -21.01 -8.06
N VAL A 165 -15.53 -22.17 -7.42
CA VAL A 165 -14.57 -23.20 -7.88
C VAL A 165 -14.99 -23.76 -9.24
N GLU A 166 -16.28 -24.06 -9.45
CA GLU A 166 -16.82 -24.49 -10.73
C GLU A 166 -16.64 -23.44 -11.84
N ALA A 167 -16.71 -22.16 -11.48
CA ALA A 167 -16.42 -21.05 -12.38
C ALA A 167 -14.90 -20.86 -12.67
N GLY A 168 -14.02 -21.60 -12.00
CA GLY A 168 -12.57 -21.58 -12.20
C GLY A 168 -11.75 -20.92 -11.08
N HIS A 169 -12.38 -20.45 -10.00
CA HIS A 169 -11.68 -19.78 -8.89
C HIS A 169 -11.14 -20.79 -7.87
N ILE A 170 -9.96 -21.36 -8.14
CA ILE A 170 -9.35 -22.43 -7.32
C ILE A 170 -9.22 -22.04 -5.84
N TYR A 171 -8.87 -20.78 -5.54
CA TYR A 171 -8.72 -20.29 -4.17
C TYR A 171 -10.01 -20.40 -3.34
N SER A 172 -11.20 -20.41 -3.97
CA SER A 172 -12.46 -20.63 -3.26
C SER A 172 -12.56 -22.01 -2.59
N SER A 173 -11.74 -22.98 -2.98
CA SER A 173 -11.59 -24.26 -2.28
C SER A 173 -11.19 -24.08 -0.81
N VAL A 174 -10.46 -23.01 -0.49
CA VAL A 174 -10.13 -22.63 0.89
C VAL A 174 -11.40 -22.23 1.66
N GLY A 175 -12.31 -21.49 1.03
CA GLY A 175 -13.61 -21.16 1.59
C GLY A 175 -14.44 -22.41 1.89
N VAL A 176 -14.40 -23.41 1.01
CA VAL A 176 -15.00 -24.74 1.25
C VAL A 176 -14.34 -25.45 2.44
N ALA A 177 -13.01 -25.39 2.58
CA ALA A 177 -12.31 -25.96 3.73
C ALA A 177 -12.71 -25.25 5.05
N ARG A 178 -12.74 -23.92 5.06
CA ARG A 178 -13.12 -23.09 6.22
C ARG A 178 -14.56 -23.39 6.66
N THR A 179 -15.51 -23.44 5.73
CA THR A 179 -16.93 -23.76 6.03
C THR A 179 -17.08 -25.18 6.57
N LYS A 180 -16.41 -26.18 5.97
CA LYS A 180 -16.38 -27.56 6.50
C LYS A 180 -15.82 -27.64 7.92
N TYR A 181 -14.73 -26.91 8.19
CA TYR A 181 -14.13 -26.85 9.52
C TYR A 181 -15.09 -26.21 10.55
N LYS A 182 -15.72 -25.08 10.22
CA LYS A 182 -16.71 -24.41 11.08
C LYS A 182 -17.94 -25.27 11.36
N ARG A 183 -18.28 -26.20 10.47
CA ARG A 183 -19.32 -27.23 10.65
C ARG A 183 -18.85 -28.45 11.47
N GLY A 184 -17.61 -28.47 11.95
CA GLY A 184 -17.03 -29.55 12.75
C GLY A 184 -16.30 -30.63 11.95
N HIS A 185 -16.21 -30.52 10.62
CA HIS A 185 -15.60 -31.54 9.76
C HIS A 185 -14.09 -31.29 9.56
N LYS A 186 -13.31 -31.27 10.65
CA LYS A 186 -11.86 -30.94 10.63
C LYS A 186 -11.04 -31.80 9.66
N TYR A 187 -11.21 -33.12 9.70
CA TYR A 187 -10.45 -34.03 8.82
C TYR A 187 -10.74 -33.78 7.34
N SER A 188 -12.00 -33.48 6.99
CA SER A 188 -12.37 -33.19 5.60
C SER A 188 -11.76 -31.89 5.09
N ALA A 189 -11.65 -30.87 5.94
CA ALA A 189 -10.99 -29.61 5.61
C ALA A 189 -9.48 -29.81 5.42
N TYR A 190 -8.83 -30.55 6.32
CA TYR A 190 -7.41 -30.89 6.20
C TYR A 190 -7.11 -31.69 4.92
N LYS A 191 -7.92 -32.71 4.63
CA LYS A 191 -7.77 -33.52 3.41
C LYS A 191 -7.90 -32.68 2.14
N LEU A 192 -8.85 -31.75 2.11
CA LEU A 192 -9.06 -30.83 0.98
C LEU A 192 -7.85 -29.89 0.77
N MET A 193 -7.29 -29.34 1.85
CA MET A 193 -6.06 -28.55 1.72
C MET A 193 -4.87 -29.38 1.29
N ASN A 194 -4.79 -30.64 1.74
CA ASN A 194 -3.71 -31.53 1.34
C ASN A 194 -3.77 -31.92 -0.14
N SER A 195 -4.97 -32.17 -0.69
CA SER A 195 -5.13 -32.36 -2.13
C SER A 195 -4.75 -31.09 -2.88
N LEU A 196 -5.21 -29.92 -2.43
CA LEU A 196 -4.85 -28.64 -3.06
C LEU A 196 -3.32 -28.42 -3.15
N ILE A 197 -2.57 -28.71 -2.08
CA ILE A 197 -1.11 -28.59 -2.06
C ILE A 197 -0.44 -29.62 -2.99
N SER A 198 -1.06 -30.79 -3.18
CA SER A 198 -0.52 -31.84 -4.07
C SER A 198 -0.85 -31.58 -5.54
N ASP A 199 -2.00 -30.98 -5.82
CA ASP A 199 -2.53 -30.78 -7.17
C ASP A 199 -1.94 -29.52 -7.85
N TYR A 200 -1.44 -28.57 -7.05
CA TYR A 200 -0.94 -27.27 -7.51
C TYR A 200 0.45 -26.94 -6.96
N THR A 201 1.09 -25.92 -7.53
CA THR A 201 2.37 -25.41 -7.05
C THR A 201 2.25 -24.96 -5.58
N PRO A 202 3.04 -25.54 -4.65
CA PRO A 202 2.94 -25.20 -3.24
C PRO A 202 3.28 -23.73 -2.99
N ALA A 203 2.38 -23.03 -2.30
CA ALA A 203 2.54 -21.63 -1.91
C ALA A 203 2.42 -21.47 -0.39
N GLY A 204 3.08 -20.46 0.19
CA GLY A 204 3.12 -20.28 1.64
C GLY A 204 1.74 -20.20 2.29
N TRP A 205 0.80 -19.50 1.64
CA TRP A 205 -0.58 -19.38 2.12
C TRP A 205 -1.30 -20.73 2.22
N MET A 206 -0.97 -21.72 1.38
CA MET A 206 -1.62 -23.03 1.42
C MET A 206 -1.27 -23.78 2.71
N TYR A 207 0.00 -23.73 3.12
CA TYR A 207 0.47 -24.30 4.39
C TYR A 207 -0.09 -23.51 5.58
N GLN A 208 -0.15 -22.17 5.49
CA GLN A 208 -0.81 -21.35 6.50
C GLN A 208 -2.26 -21.79 6.71
N GLU A 209 -3.04 -21.96 5.64
CA GLU A 209 -4.43 -22.40 5.74
C GLU A 209 -4.54 -23.83 6.27
N ARG A 210 -3.68 -24.76 5.81
CA ARG A 210 -3.67 -26.13 6.33
C ARG A 210 -3.36 -26.19 7.82
N SER A 211 -2.50 -25.29 8.32
CA SER A 211 -2.13 -25.16 9.73
C SER A 211 -3.34 -24.86 10.65
N LEU A 212 -4.43 -24.32 10.10
CA LEU A 212 -5.68 -24.09 10.83
C LEU A 212 -6.43 -25.39 11.16
N TYR A 213 -6.13 -26.47 10.42
CA TYR A 213 -6.83 -27.75 10.48
C TYR A 213 -5.99 -28.88 11.10
N CYS A 214 -4.77 -28.60 11.56
CA CYS A 214 -3.92 -29.54 12.30
C CYS A 214 -3.49 -28.94 13.66
N ASN A 215 -2.87 -29.76 14.51
CA ASN A 215 -2.46 -29.36 15.87
C ASN A 215 -1.00 -29.77 16.16
N GLY A 216 -0.38 -29.16 17.16
CA GLY A 216 0.92 -29.58 17.68
C GLY A 216 2.05 -29.44 16.66
N LYS A 217 2.87 -30.49 16.50
CA LYS A 217 4.08 -30.47 15.66
C LYS A 217 3.78 -30.26 14.17
N GLU A 218 2.71 -30.87 13.66
CA GLU A 218 2.29 -30.70 12.26
C GLU A 218 1.97 -29.24 11.96
N LYS A 219 1.26 -28.58 12.88
CA LYS A 219 0.95 -27.15 12.76
C LYS A 219 2.21 -26.31 12.70
N MET A 220 3.18 -26.56 13.58
CA MET A 220 4.45 -25.83 13.58
C MET A 220 5.25 -26.05 12.30
N MET A 221 5.25 -27.27 11.76
CA MET A 221 5.88 -27.58 10.48
C MET A 221 5.23 -26.82 9.31
N ASP A 222 3.89 -26.78 9.26
CA ASP A 222 3.15 -26.01 8.27
C ASP A 222 3.46 -24.50 8.37
N LEU A 223 3.53 -23.95 9.59
CA LEU A 223 3.84 -22.53 9.78
C LEU A 223 5.28 -22.16 9.39
N ASN A 224 6.24 -23.04 9.66
CA ASN A 224 7.62 -22.84 9.22
C ASN A 224 7.71 -22.88 7.69
N THR A 225 7.09 -23.88 7.07
CA THR A 225 7.04 -23.99 5.60
C THR A 225 6.34 -22.79 4.97
N ALA A 226 5.25 -22.31 5.58
CA ALA A 226 4.54 -21.11 5.14
C ALA A 226 5.46 -19.88 5.11
N THR A 227 6.23 -19.67 6.19
CA THR A 227 7.17 -18.55 6.32
C THR A 227 8.35 -18.66 5.35
N GLU A 228 8.84 -19.88 5.12
CA GLU A 228 9.95 -20.14 4.20
C GLU A 228 9.58 -19.85 2.74
N LEU A 229 8.33 -20.15 2.35
CA LEU A 229 7.80 -19.91 1.02
C LEU A 229 7.34 -18.45 0.84
N ASP A 230 6.70 -17.89 1.86
CA ASP A 230 6.18 -16.53 1.85
C ASP A 230 6.35 -15.88 3.24
N PRO A 231 7.39 -15.07 3.43
CA PRO A 231 7.65 -14.40 4.70
C PRO A 231 6.71 -13.21 4.96
N THR A 232 5.90 -12.79 3.99
CA THR A 232 4.97 -11.65 4.15
C THR A 232 3.72 -12.03 4.95
N LEU A 233 3.51 -13.33 5.13
CA LEU A 233 2.40 -13.89 5.90
C LEU A 233 2.55 -13.58 7.39
N SER A 234 1.60 -12.80 7.94
CA SER A 234 1.65 -12.40 9.36
C SER A 234 1.23 -13.50 10.33
N TYR A 235 0.31 -14.38 9.93
CA TYR A 235 -0.25 -15.39 10.83
C TYR A 235 0.80 -16.34 11.42
N PRO A 236 1.78 -16.88 10.66
CA PRO A 236 2.83 -17.73 11.21
C PRO A 236 3.65 -17.07 12.32
N TYR A 237 4.03 -15.81 12.18
CA TYR A 237 4.75 -15.08 13.24
C TYR A 237 3.87 -14.86 14.47
N LYS A 238 2.62 -14.38 14.25
CA LYS A 238 1.65 -14.17 15.33
C LYS A 238 1.41 -15.43 16.14
N TYR A 239 1.16 -16.56 15.48
CA TYR A 239 0.90 -17.84 16.14
C TYR A 239 2.13 -18.34 16.92
N ARG A 240 3.32 -18.33 16.31
CA ARG A 240 4.55 -18.77 16.98
C ARG A 240 4.88 -17.90 18.18
N ALA A 241 4.68 -16.60 18.09
CA ALA A 241 4.90 -15.68 19.20
C ALA A 241 3.94 -15.95 20.37
N VAL A 242 2.64 -16.14 20.11
CA VAL A 242 1.67 -16.52 21.15
C VAL A 242 2.04 -17.87 21.79
N SER A 243 2.42 -18.86 20.99
CA SER A 243 2.88 -20.16 21.50
C SER A 243 4.12 -20.03 22.40
N LEU A 244 5.04 -19.11 22.10
CA LEU A 244 6.21 -18.84 22.94
C LEU A 244 5.83 -18.17 24.26
N VAL A 245 4.80 -17.32 24.28
CA VAL A 245 4.26 -16.75 25.54
C VAL A 245 3.60 -17.83 26.39
N GLU A 246 2.87 -18.77 25.79
CA GLU A 246 2.32 -19.93 26.52
C GLU A 246 3.44 -20.78 27.15
N GLU A 247 4.63 -20.81 26.55
CA GLU A 247 5.84 -21.43 27.10
C GLU A 247 6.62 -20.53 28.10
N ASN A 248 6.08 -19.36 28.47
CA ASN A 248 6.72 -18.35 29.33
C ASN A 248 8.03 -17.77 28.76
N LYS A 249 8.20 -17.76 27.43
CA LYS A 249 9.36 -17.22 26.71
C LYS A 249 9.02 -15.88 26.04
N ILE A 250 8.60 -14.89 26.83
CA ILE A 250 8.06 -13.62 26.31
C ILE A 250 9.08 -12.82 25.49
N GLY A 251 10.35 -12.78 25.91
CA GLY A 251 11.41 -12.12 25.12
C GLY A 251 11.62 -12.74 23.73
N ALA A 252 11.49 -14.06 23.61
CA ALA A 252 11.54 -14.75 22.32
C ALA A 252 10.30 -14.45 21.47
N ALA A 253 9.12 -14.31 22.09
CA ALA A 253 7.89 -13.90 21.41
C ALA A 253 8.00 -12.49 20.82
N ILE A 254 8.56 -11.53 21.56
CA ILE A 254 8.83 -10.17 21.06
C ILE A 254 9.81 -10.21 19.88
N SER A 255 10.89 -11.00 20.00
CA SER A 255 11.85 -11.19 18.91
C SER A 255 11.18 -11.78 17.66
N GLU A 256 10.28 -12.74 17.83
CA GLU A 256 9.52 -13.35 16.72
C GLU A 256 8.61 -12.35 16.00
N ILE A 257 7.92 -11.47 16.74
CA ILE A 257 7.11 -10.40 16.14
C ILE A 257 7.98 -9.30 15.51
N ASN A 258 9.15 -9.00 16.08
CA ASN A 258 10.07 -8.01 15.51
C ASN A 258 10.56 -8.41 14.11
N LYS A 259 10.65 -9.71 13.81
CA LYS A 259 10.99 -10.18 12.45
C LYS A 259 10.04 -9.62 11.41
N ILE A 260 8.72 -9.66 11.65
CA ILE A 260 7.74 -9.17 10.68
C ILE A 260 7.61 -7.65 10.69
N ILE A 261 7.58 -7.02 11.86
CA ILE A 261 7.50 -5.54 11.99
C ILE A 261 8.70 -4.86 11.30
N GLY A 262 9.86 -5.52 11.24
CA GLY A 262 11.05 -5.01 10.57
C GLY A 262 10.85 -4.62 9.10
N PHE A 263 9.91 -5.25 8.39
CA PHE A 263 9.64 -4.98 6.97
C PHE A 263 8.17 -4.77 6.63
N THR A 264 7.24 -5.21 7.49
CA THR A 264 5.80 -4.98 7.33
C THR A 264 5.15 -4.60 8.66
N ILE A 265 4.67 -3.36 8.75
CA ILE A 265 3.95 -2.89 9.93
C ILE A 265 2.46 -3.19 9.76
N SER A 266 1.89 -3.86 10.76
CA SER A 266 0.46 -4.09 10.86
C SER A 266 -0.05 -3.77 12.27
N PRO A 267 -1.27 -3.23 12.42
CA PRO A 267 -1.88 -2.95 13.72
C PRO A 267 -1.89 -4.17 14.64
N ASP A 268 -2.30 -5.34 14.14
CA ASP A 268 -2.33 -6.59 14.91
C ASP A 268 -0.96 -6.97 15.51
N CYS A 269 0.12 -6.79 14.75
CA CYS A 269 1.47 -7.13 15.22
C CYS A 269 1.94 -6.14 16.30
N LEU A 270 1.60 -4.86 16.17
CA LEU A 270 1.89 -3.84 17.19
C LEU A 270 1.08 -4.10 18.46
N GLU A 271 -0.20 -4.47 18.34
CA GLU A 271 -1.06 -4.86 19.48
C GLU A 271 -0.47 -6.06 20.23
N LEU A 272 -0.05 -7.11 19.50
CA LEU A 272 0.57 -8.29 20.13
C LEU A 272 1.89 -7.95 20.83
N ARG A 273 2.76 -7.15 20.19
CA ARG A 273 4.02 -6.74 20.81
C ARG A 273 3.78 -5.89 22.06
N ALA A 274 2.81 -4.96 22.02
CA ALA A 274 2.41 -4.20 23.19
C ALA A 274 1.92 -5.11 24.33
N TRP A 275 1.12 -6.13 24.03
CA TRP A 275 0.64 -7.09 25.02
C TRP A 275 1.78 -7.90 25.67
N PHE A 276 2.75 -8.35 24.87
CA PHE A 276 3.93 -9.02 25.37
C PHE A 276 4.77 -8.10 26.27
N SER A 277 4.91 -6.82 25.91
CA SER A 277 5.60 -5.83 26.74
C SER A 277 4.87 -5.55 28.05
N ILE A 278 3.54 -5.44 28.05
CA ILE A 278 2.73 -5.34 29.28
C ILE A 278 2.97 -6.56 30.19
N SER A 279 3.06 -7.75 29.59
CA SER A 279 3.32 -8.99 30.33
C SER A 279 4.73 -9.05 30.93
N LEU A 280 5.69 -8.27 30.41
CA LEU A 280 7.03 -8.07 30.97
C LEU A 280 7.11 -6.87 31.92
N GLU A 281 6.00 -6.18 32.20
CA GLU A 281 5.95 -4.92 32.94
C GLU A 281 6.75 -3.77 32.28
N ASP A 282 7.06 -3.90 30.99
CA ASP A 282 7.65 -2.83 30.17
C ASP A 282 6.56 -1.95 29.57
N TYR A 283 6.03 -1.05 30.40
CA TYR A 283 4.94 -0.15 30.03
C TYR A 283 5.38 0.92 29.02
N GLU A 284 6.66 1.26 28.94
CA GLU A 284 7.18 2.26 27.99
C GLU A 284 7.12 1.74 26.55
N GLU A 285 7.62 0.52 26.32
CA GLU A 285 7.57 -0.09 24.98
C GLU A 285 6.12 -0.45 24.59
N ALA A 286 5.29 -0.86 25.54
CA ALA A 286 3.86 -1.06 25.30
C ALA A 286 3.17 0.23 24.85
N LEU A 287 3.39 1.33 25.58
CA LEU A 287 2.81 2.64 25.25
C LEU A 287 3.31 3.17 23.90
N ARG A 288 4.59 2.91 23.55
CA ARG A 288 5.14 3.22 22.23
C ARG A 288 4.34 2.54 21.13
N ASP A 289 4.12 1.24 21.26
CA ASP A 289 3.47 0.44 20.22
C ASP A 289 1.98 0.77 20.07
N VAL A 290 1.26 1.00 21.17
CA VAL A 290 -0.15 1.42 21.14
C VAL A 290 -0.31 2.79 20.47
N ARG A 291 0.56 3.76 20.80
CA ARG A 291 0.54 5.08 20.15
C ARG A 291 0.86 4.99 18.66
N ALA A 292 1.86 4.20 18.28
CA ALA A 292 2.19 4.00 16.86
C ALA A 292 1.01 3.34 16.11
N LEU A 293 0.36 2.35 16.72
CA LEU A 293 -0.84 1.72 16.18
C LEU A 293 -1.96 2.75 15.94
N LEU A 294 -2.23 3.64 16.89
CA LEU A 294 -3.24 4.71 16.73
C LEU A 294 -2.88 5.74 15.65
N THR A 295 -1.59 5.90 15.31
CA THR A 295 -1.24 6.70 14.12
C THR A 295 -1.61 6.03 12.80
N LEU A 296 -1.58 4.70 12.75
CA LEU A 296 -1.96 3.92 11.58
C LEU A 296 -3.49 3.85 11.46
N ASP A 297 -4.16 3.57 12.57
CA ASP A 297 -5.62 3.50 12.66
C ASP A 297 -6.11 4.17 13.96
N PRO A 298 -6.60 5.42 13.88
CA PRO A 298 -7.07 6.19 15.03
C PRO A 298 -8.28 5.58 15.73
N ASN A 299 -9.10 4.82 14.99
CA ASN A 299 -10.33 4.23 15.50
C ASN A 299 -10.14 2.74 15.86
N TYR A 300 -8.89 2.30 16.01
CA TYR A 300 -8.59 0.90 16.23
C TYR A 300 -9.15 0.41 17.56
N MET A 301 -9.91 -0.68 17.50
CA MET A 301 -10.52 -1.32 18.66
C MET A 301 -9.75 -2.58 19.04
N MET A 302 -8.97 -2.46 20.12
CA MET A 302 -8.15 -3.53 20.67
C MET A 302 -9.01 -4.63 21.31
N PHE A 303 -8.41 -5.81 21.51
CA PHE A 303 -9.04 -6.98 22.16
C PHE A 303 -10.33 -7.45 21.48
N HIS A 304 -10.29 -7.59 20.15
CA HIS A 304 -11.43 -7.98 19.33
C HIS A 304 -12.64 -7.03 19.48
N GLY A 305 -12.39 -5.72 19.43
CA GLY A 305 -13.48 -4.74 19.45
C GLY A 305 -13.91 -4.26 20.84
N LYS A 306 -13.17 -4.57 21.90
CA LYS A 306 -13.63 -4.33 23.28
C LYS A 306 -13.10 -3.04 23.92
N LEU A 307 -11.91 -2.60 23.54
CA LEU A 307 -11.27 -1.43 24.15
C LEU A 307 -10.74 -0.51 23.05
N HIS A 308 -11.13 0.76 23.08
CA HIS A 308 -10.51 1.76 22.23
C HIS A 308 -9.06 1.99 22.65
N GLY A 309 -8.12 2.11 21.70
CA GLY A 309 -6.70 2.24 22.03
C GLY A 309 -6.36 3.42 22.96
N ASP A 310 -7.10 4.53 22.87
CA ASP A 310 -6.93 5.69 23.77
C ASP A 310 -7.12 5.34 25.25
N HIS A 311 -8.07 4.45 25.57
CA HIS A 311 -8.28 4.04 26.96
C HIS A 311 -7.07 3.25 27.48
N LEU A 312 -6.42 2.45 26.62
CA LEU A 312 -5.21 1.74 27.00
C LEU A 312 -4.03 2.73 27.17
N VAL A 313 -3.94 3.76 26.33
CA VAL A 313 -2.95 4.83 26.48
C VAL A 313 -3.11 5.51 27.83
N GLU A 314 -4.32 5.86 28.24
CA GLU A 314 -4.60 6.49 29.54
C GLU A 314 -4.14 5.60 30.71
N LEU A 315 -4.47 4.30 30.68
CA LEU A 315 -4.07 3.34 31.70
C LEU A 315 -2.55 3.22 31.80
N LEU A 316 -1.87 3.04 30.67
CA LEU A 316 -0.42 2.88 30.62
C LEU A 316 0.33 4.17 31.02
N CYS A 317 -0.25 5.34 30.74
CA CYS A 317 0.35 6.63 31.09
C CYS A 317 0.56 6.81 32.61
N HIS A 318 -0.24 6.15 33.46
CA HIS A 318 -0.04 6.19 34.91
C HIS A 318 1.21 5.46 35.39
N HIS A 319 1.75 4.55 34.58
CA HIS A 319 2.92 3.73 34.91
C HIS A 319 4.22 4.24 34.27
N VAL A 320 4.14 5.28 33.43
CA VAL A 320 5.27 5.82 32.65
C VAL A 320 5.55 7.27 33.05
N GLN A 321 6.83 7.67 33.00
CA GLN A 321 7.23 9.04 33.24
C GLN A 321 6.57 9.99 32.22
N GLN A 322 5.89 11.01 32.71
CA GLN A 322 5.29 12.04 31.87
C GLN A 322 6.38 12.98 31.33
N TRP A 323 6.31 13.26 30.03
CA TRP A 323 7.27 14.13 29.34
C TRP A 323 6.73 15.55 29.22
N SER A 324 7.62 16.53 29.40
CA SER A 324 7.33 17.90 28.99
C SER A 324 7.35 18.02 27.46
N GLN A 325 6.85 19.14 26.93
CA GLN A 325 6.95 19.40 25.50
C GLN A 325 8.40 19.43 25.01
N ALA A 326 9.33 19.94 25.84
CA ALA A 326 10.75 19.97 25.52
C ALA A 326 11.35 18.55 25.46
N ASP A 327 10.98 17.69 26.42
CA ASP A 327 11.41 16.29 26.44
C ASP A 327 10.90 15.55 25.20
N CYS A 328 9.65 15.80 24.78
CA CYS A 328 9.09 15.20 23.57
C CYS A 328 9.90 15.57 22.32
N TRP A 329 10.29 16.85 22.16
CA TRP A 329 11.13 17.27 21.04
C TRP A 329 12.51 16.63 21.07
N MET A 330 13.13 16.50 22.25
CA MET A 330 14.41 15.80 22.41
C MET A 330 14.29 14.32 22.06
N GLN A 331 13.26 13.64 22.56
CA GLN A 331 12.98 12.23 22.25
C GLN A 331 12.71 12.02 20.76
N LEU A 332 11.94 12.90 20.13
CA LEU A 332 11.68 12.84 18.69
C LEU A 332 12.99 12.97 17.90
N TYR A 333 13.85 13.92 18.29
CA TYR A 333 15.12 14.13 17.63
C TYR A 333 16.07 12.94 17.78
N ASP A 334 16.23 12.39 18.98
CA ASP A 334 17.14 11.26 19.23
C ASP A 334 16.63 9.95 18.58
N ARG A 335 15.32 9.69 18.62
CA ARG A 335 14.72 8.50 17.96
C ARG A 335 14.79 8.58 16.45
N TRP A 336 14.51 9.74 15.87
CA TRP A 336 14.63 9.89 14.43
C TRP A 336 16.09 9.80 13.97
N SER A 337 17.01 10.38 14.74
CA SER A 337 18.45 10.26 14.49
C SER A 337 18.91 8.80 14.51
N SER A 338 18.40 7.97 15.41
CA SER A 338 18.70 6.54 15.49
C SER A 338 17.88 5.66 14.53
N VAL A 339 17.05 6.27 13.66
CA VAL A 339 16.19 5.59 12.70
C VAL A 339 15.15 4.67 13.38
N ASP A 340 14.68 5.05 14.58
CA ASP A 340 13.54 4.44 15.27
C ASP A 340 12.23 5.10 14.80
N ASP A 341 11.74 4.66 13.64
CA ASP A 341 10.56 5.26 12.99
C ASP A 341 9.27 5.03 13.81
N ILE A 342 9.11 3.85 14.40
CA ILE A 342 7.96 3.51 15.26
C ILE A 342 7.98 4.34 16.54
N GLY A 343 9.13 4.44 17.19
CA GLY A 343 9.28 5.30 18.37
C GLY A 343 9.05 6.77 18.05
N SER A 344 9.55 7.25 16.91
CA SER A 344 9.31 8.63 16.45
C SER A 344 7.81 8.89 16.23
N LEU A 345 7.08 7.95 15.63
CA LEU A 345 5.62 8.06 15.47
C LEU A 345 4.89 8.13 16.81
N ALA A 346 5.29 7.32 17.79
CA ALA A 346 4.70 7.32 19.12
C ALA A 346 4.90 8.67 19.83
N VAL A 347 6.07 9.28 19.69
CA VAL A 347 6.35 10.63 20.21
C VAL A 347 5.48 11.68 19.51
N VAL A 348 5.40 11.64 18.18
CA VAL A 348 4.55 12.57 17.41
C VAL A 348 3.07 12.43 17.80
N HIS A 349 2.58 11.21 17.99
CA HIS A 349 1.22 10.95 18.48
C HIS A 349 0.99 11.61 19.85
N HIS A 350 1.92 11.43 20.79
CA HIS A 350 1.81 12.05 22.11
C HIS A 350 1.78 13.58 22.04
N MET A 351 2.62 14.18 21.20
CA MET A 351 2.63 15.63 21.00
C MET A 351 1.33 16.14 20.38
N LEU A 352 0.75 15.40 19.43
CA LEU A 352 -0.54 15.73 18.80
C LEU A 352 -1.73 15.56 19.75
N ALA A 353 -1.66 14.67 20.75
CA ALA A 353 -2.68 14.58 21.78
C ALA A 353 -2.76 15.88 22.62
N ASN A 354 -1.63 16.56 22.82
CA ASN A 354 -1.57 17.84 23.52
C ASN A 354 -1.89 19.04 22.63
N ASP A 355 -1.56 18.98 21.33
CA ASP A 355 -1.79 20.04 20.35
C ASP A 355 -2.26 19.45 19.00
N PRO A 356 -3.56 19.10 18.87
CA PRO A 356 -4.07 18.38 17.71
C PRO A 356 -4.09 19.22 16.43
N GLY A 357 -4.10 20.55 16.57
CA GLY A 357 -4.13 21.51 15.45
C GLY A 357 -2.76 21.78 14.82
N LYS A 358 -1.68 21.20 15.34
CA LYS A 358 -0.32 21.50 14.85
C LYS A 358 -0.02 20.82 13.50
N SER A 359 -0.24 21.57 12.42
CA SER A 359 -0.02 21.18 11.02
C SER A 359 1.37 20.55 10.79
N LEU A 360 2.42 21.15 11.33
CA LEU A 360 3.81 20.69 11.21
C LEU A 360 4.03 19.27 11.73
N LEU A 361 3.41 18.91 12.86
CA LEU A 361 3.56 17.57 13.44
C LEU A 361 2.85 16.52 12.58
N ARG A 362 1.69 16.85 12.01
CA ARG A 362 0.98 16.00 11.05
C ARG A 362 1.79 15.79 9.77
N PHE A 363 2.50 16.81 9.31
CA PHE A 363 3.44 16.69 8.21
C PHE A 363 4.65 15.80 8.56
N ARG A 364 5.24 15.93 9.75
CA ARG A 364 6.31 15.01 10.19
C ARG A 364 5.81 13.57 10.31
N GLN A 365 4.57 13.38 10.76
CA GLN A 365 3.90 12.09 10.82
C GLN A 365 3.77 11.47 9.42
N SER A 366 3.38 12.23 8.39
CA SER A 366 3.28 11.70 7.03
C SER A 366 4.63 11.23 6.50
N LEU A 367 5.70 12.00 6.73
CA LEU A 367 7.07 11.61 6.33
C LEU A 367 7.50 10.29 7.00
N LEU A 368 7.22 10.11 8.30
CA LEU A 368 7.50 8.86 9.01
C LEU A 368 6.73 7.67 8.44
N LEU A 369 5.44 7.87 8.17
CA LEU A 369 4.57 6.85 7.60
C LEU A 369 5.01 6.43 6.19
N LEU A 370 5.51 7.35 5.37
CA LEU A 370 6.12 7.02 4.08
C LEU A 370 7.36 6.13 4.24
N ARG A 371 8.23 6.41 5.23
CA ARG A 371 9.42 5.57 5.51
C ARG A 371 9.05 4.16 5.95
N LEU A 372 7.89 3.99 6.57
CA LEU A 372 7.31 2.72 7.00
C LEU A 372 6.41 2.06 5.95
N ASN A 373 6.43 2.56 4.71
CA ASN A 373 5.63 2.06 3.59
C ASN A 373 4.11 2.08 3.84
N CYS A 374 3.64 3.01 4.68
CA CYS A 374 2.23 3.17 5.05
C CYS A 374 1.59 4.33 4.27
N GLN A 375 1.55 4.22 2.93
CA GLN A 375 1.14 5.31 2.02
C GLN A 375 -0.25 5.90 2.32
N LYS A 376 -1.25 5.04 2.59
CA LYS A 376 -2.62 5.50 2.91
C LYS A 376 -2.66 6.36 4.18
N ALA A 377 -2.01 5.90 5.24
CA ALA A 377 -1.94 6.64 6.51
C ALA A 377 -1.14 7.94 6.33
N ALA A 378 -0.04 7.91 5.56
CA ALA A 378 0.75 9.09 5.25
C ALA A 378 -0.06 10.16 4.53
N MET A 379 -0.80 9.78 3.47
CA MET A 379 -1.67 10.68 2.72
C MET A 379 -2.80 11.24 3.59
N ARG A 380 -3.38 10.44 4.48
CA ARG A 380 -4.36 10.91 5.47
C ARG A 380 -3.75 11.98 6.39
N SER A 381 -2.57 11.71 6.98
CA SER A 381 -1.88 12.68 7.84
C SER A 381 -1.52 13.97 7.11
N LEU A 382 -1.11 13.89 5.85
CA LEU A 382 -0.78 15.06 5.03
C LEU A 382 -2.02 15.91 4.70
N ARG A 383 -3.16 15.27 4.37
CA ARG A 383 -4.44 15.97 4.19
C ARG A 383 -4.91 16.66 5.46
N ILE A 384 -4.74 16.01 6.61
CA ILE A 384 -5.06 16.61 7.92
C ILE A 384 -4.12 17.80 8.19
N ALA A 385 -2.83 17.70 7.87
CA ALA A 385 -1.89 18.82 7.98
C ALA A 385 -2.34 20.04 7.15
N ARG A 386 -2.78 19.81 5.91
CA ARG A 386 -3.37 20.84 5.04
C ARG A 386 -4.60 21.47 5.68
N ASN A 387 -5.53 20.68 6.21
CA ASN A 387 -6.78 21.21 6.77
C ASN A 387 -6.56 22.02 8.06
N HIS A 388 -5.57 21.66 8.87
CA HIS A 388 -5.19 22.41 10.08
C HIS A 388 -4.16 23.52 9.84
N SER A 389 -3.76 23.78 8.59
CA SER A 389 -2.83 24.86 8.27
C SER A 389 -3.43 26.23 8.64
N THR A 390 -2.72 26.97 9.49
CA THR A 390 -3.13 28.30 9.93
C THR A 390 -2.73 29.39 8.94
N SER A 391 -1.66 29.14 8.17
CA SER A 391 -1.14 30.06 7.16
C SER A 391 -1.33 29.50 5.75
N GLU A 392 -1.56 30.41 4.80
CA GLU A 392 -1.74 30.06 3.39
C GLU A 392 -0.48 29.45 2.78
N HIS A 393 0.71 29.98 3.11
CA HIS A 393 1.97 29.44 2.59
C HIS A 393 2.21 27.97 3.02
N GLU A 394 1.89 27.60 4.28
CA GLU A 394 1.97 26.20 4.73
C GLU A 394 0.97 25.31 3.99
N ARG A 395 -0.25 25.81 3.77
CA ARG A 395 -1.29 25.08 3.04
C ARG A 395 -0.81 24.71 1.64
N LEU A 396 -0.24 25.68 0.93
CA LEU A 396 0.30 25.50 -0.41
C LEU A 396 1.46 24.48 -0.44
N VAL A 397 2.33 24.47 0.58
CA VAL A 397 3.38 23.45 0.71
C VAL A 397 2.78 22.05 0.85
N TYR A 398 1.77 21.87 1.71
CA TYR A 398 1.14 20.56 1.89
C TYR A 398 0.35 20.12 0.66
N GLU A 399 -0.34 21.05 -0.02
CA GLU A 399 -0.96 20.78 -1.32
C GLU A 399 0.08 20.35 -2.36
N GLY A 400 1.22 21.03 -2.42
CA GLY A 400 2.30 20.67 -3.32
C GLY A 400 2.86 19.27 -3.04
N TRP A 401 3.03 18.87 -1.78
CA TRP A 401 3.41 17.49 -1.44
C TRP A 401 2.35 16.46 -1.84
N ILE A 402 1.05 16.77 -1.67
CA ILE A 402 -0.04 15.87 -2.09
C ILE A 402 -0.02 15.70 -3.61
N LEU A 403 0.15 16.78 -4.36
CA LEU A 403 0.23 16.77 -5.81
C LEU A 403 1.45 16.00 -6.29
N TYR A 404 2.60 16.21 -5.66
CA TYR A 404 3.83 15.47 -5.93
C TYR A 404 3.64 13.96 -5.72
N ASP A 405 3.13 13.55 -4.55
CA ASP A 405 2.89 12.14 -4.21
C ASP A 405 1.82 11.47 -5.11
N THR A 406 0.96 12.25 -5.76
CA THR A 406 -0.05 11.77 -6.71
C THR A 406 0.39 11.85 -8.17
N GLY A 407 1.62 12.27 -8.45
CA GLY A 407 2.21 12.33 -9.79
C GLY A 407 2.02 13.65 -10.54
N HIS A 408 1.32 14.63 -9.96
CA HIS A 408 1.07 15.95 -10.56
C HIS A 408 2.24 16.92 -10.27
N ARG A 409 3.41 16.61 -10.82
CA ARG A 409 4.68 17.30 -10.48
C ARG A 409 4.69 18.79 -10.86
N GLU A 410 4.20 19.16 -12.05
CA GLU A 410 4.20 20.55 -12.49
C GLU A 410 3.31 21.44 -11.59
N GLU A 411 2.14 20.93 -11.21
CA GLU A 411 1.25 21.62 -10.27
C GLU A 411 1.89 21.73 -8.88
N ALA A 412 2.62 20.69 -8.44
CA ALA A 412 3.38 20.74 -7.19
C ALA A 412 4.46 21.83 -7.19
N LEU A 413 5.17 22.00 -8.30
CA LEU A 413 6.16 23.07 -8.48
C LEU A 413 5.51 24.45 -8.43
N ALA A 414 4.39 24.64 -9.14
CA ALA A 414 3.64 25.89 -9.12
C ALA A 414 3.18 26.25 -7.70
N LYS A 415 2.71 25.27 -6.91
CA LYS A 415 2.32 25.48 -5.52
C LYS A 415 3.50 25.85 -4.62
N ALA A 416 4.67 25.25 -4.84
CA ALA A 416 5.88 25.62 -4.12
C ALA A 416 6.31 27.05 -4.44
N GLU A 417 6.23 27.49 -5.70
CA GLU A 417 6.54 28.86 -6.12
C GLU A 417 5.57 29.89 -5.55
N GLU A 418 4.28 29.59 -5.59
CA GLU A 418 3.22 30.40 -4.99
C GLU A 418 3.50 30.58 -3.49
N SER A 419 3.82 29.50 -2.77
CA SER A 419 4.18 29.55 -1.35
C SER A 419 5.42 30.42 -1.10
N ILE A 420 6.49 30.26 -1.89
CA ILE A 420 7.74 31.06 -1.76
C ILE A 420 7.46 32.55 -1.98
N SER A 421 6.55 32.89 -2.89
CA SER A 421 6.18 34.28 -3.19
C SER A 421 5.48 34.97 -2.02
N ILE A 422 4.72 34.21 -1.22
CA ILE A 422 4.06 34.68 0.01
C ILE A 422 5.06 34.75 1.15
N GLN A 423 5.75 33.65 1.42
CA GLN A 423 6.72 33.55 2.50
C GLN A 423 7.83 32.55 2.17
N ARG A 424 9.07 33.03 2.24
CA ARG A 424 10.27 32.19 2.17
C ARG A 424 10.30 31.24 3.37
N SER A 425 10.15 29.94 3.09
CA SER A 425 10.18 28.89 4.11
C SER A 425 11.06 27.73 3.66
N PHE A 426 11.65 27.03 4.64
CA PHE A 426 12.47 25.84 4.37
C PHE A 426 11.69 24.82 3.52
N GLU A 427 10.44 24.53 3.91
CA GLU A 427 9.66 23.45 3.31
C GLU A 427 9.24 23.76 1.87
N ALA A 428 8.99 25.02 1.52
CA ALA A 428 8.66 25.41 0.15
C ALA A 428 9.88 25.31 -0.77
N PHE A 429 11.05 25.80 -0.35
CA PHE A 429 12.29 25.63 -1.11
C PHE A 429 12.68 24.15 -1.24
N PHE A 430 12.54 23.38 -0.16
CA PHE A 430 12.85 21.96 -0.18
C PHE A 430 11.91 21.18 -1.11
N LEU A 431 10.60 21.42 -1.07
CA LEU A 431 9.64 20.80 -1.99
C LEU A 431 10.00 21.11 -3.45
N LYS A 432 10.27 22.38 -3.77
CA LYS A 432 10.66 22.79 -5.12
C LYS A 432 11.94 22.10 -5.59
N ALA A 433 12.98 22.11 -4.74
CA ALA A 433 14.23 21.43 -5.03
C ALA A 433 14.04 19.92 -5.24
N TYR A 434 13.25 19.28 -4.39
CA TYR A 434 12.98 17.85 -4.44
C TYR A 434 12.22 17.46 -5.72
N ALA A 435 11.18 18.22 -6.07
CA ALA A 435 10.39 17.97 -7.28
C ALA A 435 11.18 18.19 -8.58
N LEU A 436 12.13 19.14 -8.60
CA LEU A 436 13.05 19.35 -9.73
C LEU A 436 14.15 18.30 -9.81
N ALA A 437 14.63 17.79 -8.67
CA ALA A 437 15.68 16.78 -8.65
C ALA A 437 15.23 15.43 -9.24
N ASP A 438 13.92 15.14 -9.17
CA ASP A 438 13.32 13.90 -9.68
C ASP A 438 13.08 13.90 -11.21
N SER A 439 13.18 15.07 -11.86
CA SER A 439 13.21 15.17 -13.33
C SER A 439 14.65 15.07 -13.82
N ASN A 440 14.93 14.15 -14.77
CA ASN A 440 16.26 13.92 -15.37
C ASN A 440 17.10 15.21 -15.44
N LEU A 441 18.06 15.32 -14.53
CA LEU A 441 18.77 16.56 -14.31
C LEU A 441 19.84 16.77 -15.38
N ASP A 442 19.59 17.73 -16.27
CA ASP A 442 20.65 18.38 -17.02
C ASP A 442 21.60 19.11 -16.03
N PRO A 443 22.89 19.34 -16.39
CA PRO A 443 23.84 20.02 -15.52
C PRO A 443 23.37 21.41 -15.02
N GLU A 444 22.59 22.12 -15.84
CA GLU A 444 22.00 23.42 -15.46
C GLU A 444 20.91 23.27 -14.39
N ALA A 445 20.07 22.24 -14.48
CA ALA A 445 19.05 21.96 -13.49
C ALA A 445 19.66 21.56 -12.14
N SER A 446 20.76 20.80 -12.15
CA SER A 446 21.49 20.44 -10.93
C SER A 446 22.03 21.65 -10.18
N LEU A 447 22.57 22.65 -10.89
CA LEU A 447 23.03 23.91 -10.28
C LEU A 447 21.87 24.68 -9.64
N TYR A 448 20.73 24.76 -10.33
CA TYR A 448 19.54 25.43 -9.78
C TYR A 448 18.98 24.71 -8.54
N VAL A 449 18.98 23.37 -8.53
CA VAL A 449 18.59 22.58 -7.36
C VAL A 449 19.54 22.82 -6.17
N ILE A 450 20.86 22.93 -6.42
CA ILE A 450 21.84 23.31 -5.40
C ILE A 450 21.49 24.67 -4.78
N GLU A 451 21.23 25.68 -5.61
CA GLU A 451 20.85 27.02 -5.12
C GLU A 451 19.58 26.98 -4.25
N LEU A 452 18.56 26.22 -4.68
CA LEU A 452 17.32 26.06 -3.91
C LEU A 452 17.55 25.37 -2.55
N LEU A 453 18.40 24.34 -2.49
CA LEU A 453 18.74 23.66 -1.25
C LEU A 453 19.57 24.54 -0.30
N GLU A 454 20.48 25.36 -0.85
CA GLU A 454 21.21 26.35 -0.06
C GLU A 454 20.28 27.43 0.51
N GLU A 455 19.32 27.92 -0.28
CA GLU A 455 18.28 28.83 0.20
C GLU A 455 17.38 28.19 1.26
N ALA A 456 17.04 26.91 1.11
CA ALA A 456 16.34 26.17 2.16
C ALA A 456 17.15 26.16 3.46
N LEU A 457 18.45 25.87 3.41
CA LEU A 457 19.32 25.79 4.59
C LEU A 457 19.51 27.14 5.31
N ARG A 458 19.40 28.26 4.59
CA ARG A 458 19.38 29.63 5.13
C ARG A 458 18.10 29.93 5.91
N CYS A 459 17.01 29.24 5.63
CA CYS A 459 15.75 29.40 6.35
C CYS A 459 15.79 28.74 7.76
N PRO A 460 14.99 29.23 8.73
CA PRO A 460 14.83 28.55 10.01
C PRO A 460 14.19 27.17 9.83
N SER A 461 14.82 26.13 10.41
CA SER A 461 14.30 24.76 10.44
C SER A 461 15.00 23.95 11.53
N ASP A 462 14.40 22.84 11.95
CA ASP A 462 14.99 21.86 12.85
C ASP A 462 16.21 21.13 12.20
N GLY A 463 17.07 20.56 13.04
CA GLY A 463 18.23 19.77 12.59
C GLY A 463 17.83 18.54 11.79
N LEU A 464 16.60 18.06 12.01
CA LEU A 464 16.01 16.92 11.32
C LEU A 464 15.95 17.13 9.80
N ARG A 465 15.28 18.22 9.40
CA ARG A 465 15.09 18.57 8.00
C ARG A 465 16.33 19.16 7.39
N LYS A 466 17.11 19.94 8.16
CA LYS A 466 18.42 20.40 7.69
C LYS A 466 19.33 19.22 7.33
N GLY A 467 19.27 18.12 8.09
CA GLY A 467 19.98 16.88 7.76
C GLY A 467 19.54 16.27 6.43
N GLN A 468 18.24 16.27 6.14
CA GLN A 468 17.71 15.80 4.86
C GLN A 468 18.11 16.71 3.69
N ALA A 469 18.06 18.04 3.86
CA ALA A 469 18.52 18.99 2.85
C ALA A 469 20.01 18.83 2.55
N LEU A 470 20.86 18.71 3.59
CA LEU A 470 22.30 18.47 3.41
C LEU A 470 22.57 17.13 2.74
N SER A 471 21.81 16.08 3.06
CA SER A 471 21.93 14.78 2.41
C SER A 471 21.56 14.82 0.92
N ASN A 472 20.49 15.55 0.58
CA ASN A 472 20.06 15.75 -0.81
C ASN A 472 21.07 16.61 -1.57
N LEU A 473 21.56 17.69 -0.96
CA LEU A 473 22.59 18.57 -1.52
C LEU A 473 23.87 17.79 -1.81
N GLY A 474 24.29 16.93 -0.88
CA GLY A 474 25.41 16.01 -1.08
C GLY A 474 25.19 15.06 -2.26
N SER A 475 23.96 14.57 -2.46
CA SER A 475 23.65 13.69 -3.61
C SER A 475 23.78 14.43 -4.93
N VAL A 476 23.22 15.64 -5.04
CA VAL A 476 23.33 16.46 -6.26
C VAL A 476 24.80 16.83 -6.53
N TYR A 477 25.60 17.09 -5.49
CA TYR A 477 27.04 17.30 -5.66
C TYR A 477 27.78 16.05 -6.15
N VAL A 478 27.40 14.85 -5.72
CA VAL A 478 27.93 13.60 -6.27
C VAL A 478 27.59 13.48 -7.75
N ASP A 479 26.35 13.78 -8.13
CA ASP A 479 25.91 13.68 -9.52
C ASP A 479 26.59 14.73 -10.41
N CYS A 480 27.05 15.84 -9.82
CA CYS A 480 27.91 16.86 -10.46
C CYS A 480 29.42 16.56 -10.39
N ASP A 481 29.84 15.37 -9.92
CA ASP A 481 31.24 14.96 -9.70
C ASP A 481 32.05 15.87 -8.72
N LYS A 482 31.35 16.64 -7.87
CA LYS A 482 31.96 17.51 -6.84
C LYS A 482 32.08 16.77 -5.51
N LEU A 483 32.90 15.72 -5.51
CA LEU A 483 32.98 14.75 -4.40
C LEU A 483 33.43 15.34 -3.06
N ASP A 484 34.29 16.36 -3.05
CA ASP A 484 34.74 17.01 -1.80
C ASP A 484 33.60 17.79 -1.13
N LEU A 485 32.87 18.59 -1.90
CA LEU A 485 31.70 19.33 -1.41
C LEU A 485 30.59 18.38 -0.95
N ALA A 486 30.41 17.26 -1.64
CA ALA A 486 29.49 16.21 -1.22
C ALA A 486 29.88 15.61 0.13
N ALA A 487 31.17 15.29 0.33
CA ALA A 487 31.66 14.78 1.61
C ALA A 487 31.40 15.78 2.75
N ASP A 488 31.67 17.06 2.52
CA ASP A 488 31.43 18.13 3.51
C ASP A 488 29.94 18.22 3.88
N CYS A 489 29.04 18.12 2.91
CA CYS A 489 27.59 18.12 3.14
C CYS A 489 27.18 16.93 4.02
N TYR A 490 27.66 15.72 3.73
CA TYR A 490 27.35 14.54 4.55
C TYR A 490 27.97 14.60 5.94
N MET A 491 29.21 15.11 6.08
CA MET A 491 29.82 15.33 7.39
C MET A 491 29.04 16.35 8.22
N ASN A 492 28.59 17.45 7.61
CA ASN A 492 27.73 18.43 8.25
C ASN A 492 26.38 17.83 8.67
N ALA A 493 25.79 16.97 7.85
CA ALA A 493 24.56 16.25 8.19
C ALA A 493 24.78 15.29 9.39
N LEU A 494 25.92 14.59 9.44
CA LEU A 494 26.28 13.72 10.56
C LEU A 494 26.55 14.50 11.86
N ASN A 495 27.12 15.71 11.77
CA ASN A 495 27.34 16.60 12.91
C ASN A 495 26.02 17.02 13.57
N ILE A 496 24.93 17.16 12.78
CA ILE A 496 23.56 17.35 13.28
C ILE A 496 22.80 16.03 13.44
N LYS A 497 23.51 14.93 13.71
CA LYS A 497 22.99 13.59 14.01
C LYS A 497 22.08 12.97 12.93
N HIS A 498 22.16 13.40 11.67
CA HIS A 498 21.42 12.75 10.58
C HIS A 498 22.12 11.45 10.13
N THR A 499 21.90 10.36 10.87
CA THR A 499 22.63 9.08 10.73
C THR A 499 22.59 8.48 9.32
N ARG A 500 21.51 8.67 8.55
CA ARG A 500 21.42 8.17 7.16
C ARG A 500 22.46 8.79 6.22
N ALA A 501 23.08 9.91 6.59
CA ALA A 501 24.17 10.53 5.81
C ALA A 501 25.43 9.64 5.70
N HIS A 502 25.61 8.66 6.59
CA HIS A 502 26.68 7.66 6.45
C HIS A 502 26.61 6.92 5.09
N GLN A 503 25.39 6.66 4.58
CA GLN A 503 25.20 6.02 3.27
C GLN A 503 25.74 6.88 2.12
N GLY A 504 25.45 8.18 2.16
CA GLY A 504 25.94 9.13 1.15
C GLY A 504 27.46 9.31 1.21
N LEU A 505 28.02 9.39 2.42
CA LEU A 505 29.46 9.49 2.61
C LEU A 505 30.20 8.23 2.13
N ALA A 506 29.63 7.05 2.36
CA ALA A 506 30.16 5.80 1.82
C ALA A 506 30.17 5.79 0.28
N ARG A 507 29.11 6.30 -0.38
CA ARG A 507 29.07 6.47 -1.85
C ARG A 507 30.21 7.37 -2.32
N VAL A 508 30.48 8.48 -1.62
CA VAL A 508 31.59 9.39 -1.95
C VAL A 508 32.95 8.68 -1.82
N TYR A 509 33.20 7.94 -0.74
CA TYR A 509 34.45 7.18 -0.58
C TYR A 509 34.61 6.12 -1.67
N HIS A 510 33.54 5.44 -2.05
CA HIS A 510 33.57 4.47 -3.13
C HIS A 510 33.94 5.11 -4.47
N LEU A 511 33.33 6.25 -4.82
CA LEU A 511 33.67 7.00 -6.04
C LEU A 511 35.11 7.53 -6.04
N LYS A 512 35.67 7.82 -4.86
CA LYS A 512 37.11 8.12 -4.68
C LYS A 512 38.02 6.89 -4.71
N ASN A 513 37.48 5.72 -5.08
CA ASN A 513 38.17 4.44 -5.10
C ASN A 513 38.68 3.96 -3.73
N GLN A 514 38.07 4.43 -2.64
CA GLN A 514 38.39 4.07 -1.25
C GLN A 514 37.39 3.05 -0.71
N ARG A 515 37.34 1.86 -1.35
CA ARG A 515 36.35 0.81 -1.06
C ARG A 515 36.30 0.39 0.41
N LYS A 516 37.45 0.25 1.07
CA LYS A 516 37.53 -0.06 2.51
C LYS A 516 36.91 1.03 3.39
N ALA A 517 37.19 2.30 3.11
CA ALA A 517 36.61 3.40 3.86
C ALA A 517 35.08 3.47 3.67
N ALA A 518 34.57 3.18 2.46
CA ALA A 518 33.14 3.06 2.21
C ALA A 518 32.48 1.95 3.05
N TYR A 519 33.12 0.77 3.10
CA TYR A 519 32.65 -0.36 3.91
C TYR A 519 32.64 -0.05 5.41
N ASP A 520 33.73 0.54 5.92
CA ASP A 520 33.86 0.93 7.32
C ASP A 520 32.81 2.00 7.69
N GLU A 521 32.54 2.95 6.79
CA GLU A 521 31.52 4.00 7.00
C GLU A 521 30.10 3.41 7.05
N MET A 522 29.78 2.45 6.19
CA MET A 522 28.50 1.72 6.26
C MET A 522 28.39 0.87 7.53
N THR A 523 29.50 0.36 8.06
CA THR A 523 29.49 -0.38 9.33
C THR A 523 29.07 0.52 10.49
N LYS A 524 29.52 1.79 10.51
CA LYS A 524 29.04 2.79 11.49
C LYS A 524 27.52 3.03 11.40
N LEU A 525 26.95 2.99 10.18
CA LEU A 525 25.50 3.10 9.99
C LEU A 525 24.78 1.89 10.60
N ILE A 526 25.28 0.68 10.38
CA ILE A 526 24.70 -0.56 10.92
C ILE A 526 24.74 -0.58 12.44
N GLU A 527 25.83 -0.10 13.06
CA GLU A 527 25.96 -0.04 14.53
C GLU A 527 24.98 0.95 15.17
N LYS A 528 24.63 2.04 14.46
CA LYS A 528 23.73 3.09 14.98
C LYS A 528 22.26 2.87 14.65
N ALA A 529 21.96 2.29 13.50
CA ALA A 529 20.59 2.13 13.03
C ALA A 529 19.97 0.84 13.60
N ARG A 530 18.76 0.95 14.16
CA ARG A 530 18.01 -0.23 14.58
C ARG A 530 17.57 -1.04 13.35
N SER A 531 18.05 -2.28 13.25
CA SER A 531 17.52 -3.31 12.32
C SER A 531 17.39 -2.87 10.86
N ASN A 532 18.44 -2.26 10.30
CA ASN A 532 18.37 -1.67 8.96
C ASN A 532 18.87 -2.62 7.86
N ALA A 533 17.96 -3.41 7.28
CA ALA A 533 18.25 -4.25 6.11
C ALA A 533 18.88 -3.48 4.94
N SER A 534 18.45 -2.23 4.73
CA SER A 534 18.99 -1.35 3.69
C SER A 534 20.48 -1.06 3.87
N ALA A 535 20.96 -1.03 5.11
CA ALA A 535 22.36 -0.74 5.38
C ALA A 535 23.26 -1.93 5.02
N TYR A 536 22.83 -3.16 5.32
CA TYR A 536 23.51 -4.37 4.86
C TYR A 536 23.51 -4.48 3.33
N GLU A 537 22.37 -4.24 2.70
CA GLU A 537 22.24 -4.22 1.23
C GLU A 537 23.26 -3.25 0.61
N LYS A 538 23.28 -2.00 1.08
CA LYS A 538 24.20 -0.98 0.56
C LYS A 538 25.67 -1.27 0.88
N ARG A 539 25.97 -1.90 2.02
CA ARG A 539 27.35 -2.28 2.37
C ARG A 539 27.88 -3.39 1.46
N SER A 540 27.01 -4.28 0.99
CA SER A 540 27.39 -5.37 0.07
C SER A 540 28.03 -4.87 -1.23
N GLU A 541 27.68 -3.66 -1.68
CA GLU A 541 28.27 -3.02 -2.87
C GLU A 541 29.77 -2.69 -2.67
N TYR A 542 30.21 -2.56 -1.40
CA TYR A 542 31.55 -2.12 -1.04
C TYR A 542 32.48 -3.25 -0.55
N CYS A 543 32.07 -4.51 -0.61
CA CYS A 543 32.90 -5.64 -0.16
C CYS A 543 33.04 -6.74 -1.22
N ASP A 544 33.99 -7.65 -1.02
CA ASP A 544 34.22 -8.79 -1.91
C ASP A 544 33.03 -9.76 -1.92
N ARG A 545 32.97 -10.63 -2.94
CA ARG A 545 31.83 -11.51 -3.25
C ARG A 545 31.33 -12.30 -2.03
N ASP A 546 32.22 -12.85 -1.19
CA ASP A 546 31.82 -13.65 -0.02
C ASP A 546 31.21 -12.80 1.11
N MET A 547 31.80 -11.63 1.37
CA MET A 547 31.25 -10.68 2.34
C MET A 547 29.91 -10.12 1.85
N ALA A 548 29.80 -9.86 0.54
CA ALA A 548 28.57 -9.39 -0.08
C ALA A 548 27.45 -10.44 0.05
N LYS A 549 27.75 -11.73 -0.18
CA LYS A 549 26.78 -12.83 0.05
C LYS A 549 26.29 -12.86 1.51
N SER A 550 27.18 -12.67 2.48
CA SER A 550 26.83 -12.62 3.90
C SER A 550 25.92 -11.42 4.23
N ASP A 551 26.30 -10.22 3.79
CA ASP A 551 25.52 -9.00 3.99
C ASP A 551 24.14 -9.09 3.33
N LEU A 552 24.06 -9.60 2.10
CA LEU A 552 22.79 -9.79 1.40
C LEU A 552 21.91 -10.86 2.04
N SER A 553 22.52 -11.91 2.61
CA SER A 553 21.78 -12.91 3.39
C SER A 553 21.16 -12.26 4.63
N MET A 554 21.92 -11.44 5.36
CA MET A 554 21.40 -10.68 6.50
C MET A 554 20.31 -9.69 6.08
N ALA A 555 20.47 -9.01 4.94
CA ALA A 555 19.46 -8.10 4.40
C ALA A 555 18.12 -8.83 4.15
N THR A 556 18.14 -10.01 3.53
CA THR A 556 16.92 -10.81 3.31
C THR A 556 16.33 -11.41 4.59
N GLN A 557 17.14 -11.66 5.62
CA GLN A 557 16.63 -12.11 6.92
C GLN A 557 15.90 -10.99 7.67
N LEU A 558 16.39 -9.75 7.56
CA LEU A 558 15.79 -8.58 8.19
C LEU A 558 14.61 -8.02 7.40
N ASP A 559 14.70 -8.03 6.07
CA ASP A 559 13.68 -7.54 5.14
C ASP A 559 13.68 -8.39 3.85
N PRO A 560 12.82 -9.41 3.80
CA PRO A 560 12.67 -10.27 2.61
C PRO A 560 12.10 -9.53 1.40
N LEU A 561 11.50 -8.34 1.56
CA LEU A 561 10.88 -7.61 0.46
C LEU A 561 11.91 -6.83 -0.39
N ARG A 562 13.19 -6.82 -0.01
CA ARG A 562 14.23 -6.18 -0.82
C ARG A 562 14.60 -7.06 -1.99
N THR A 563 14.47 -6.53 -3.21
CA THR A 563 14.64 -7.33 -4.43
C THR A 563 16.11 -7.45 -4.87
N TYR A 564 16.96 -6.49 -4.52
CA TYR A 564 18.39 -6.49 -4.89
C TYR A 564 19.15 -7.74 -4.43
N PRO A 565 19.03 -8.21 -3.16
CA PRO A 565 19.67 -9.45 -2.73
C PRO A 565 19.34 -10.68 -3.58
N TYR A 566 18.08 -10.83 -4.03
CA TYR A 566 17.68 -11.95 -4.87
C TYR A 566 18.27 -11.83 -6.28
N ARG A 567 18.25 -10.63 -6.88
CA ARG A 567 18.87 -10.37 -8.18
C ARG A 567 20.37 -10.68 -8.17
N TYR A 568 21.08 -10.18 -7.18
CA TYR A 568 22.52 -10.40 -7.06
C TYR A 568 22.85 -11.89 -6.88
N ARG A 569 22.17 -12.59 -5.96
CA ARG A 569 22.40 -14.03 -5.75
C ARG A 569 22.08 -14.84 -7.01
N ALA A 570 20.97 -14.55 -7.68
CA ALA A 570 20.60 -15.24 -8.91
C ALA A 570 21.59 -14.99 -10.05
N ALA A 571 22.11 -13.76 -10.20
CA ALA A 571 23.17 -13.46 -11.18
C ALA A 571 24.46 -14.23 -10.88
N VAL A 572 24.88 -14.29 -9.61
CA VAL A 572 26.05 -15.08 -9.21
C VAL A 572 25.84 -16.58 -9.47
N LEU A 573 24.64 -17.11 -9.24
CA LEU A 573 24.31 -18.50 -9.55
C LEU A 573 24.35 -18.77 -11.07
N MET A 574 23.90 -17.81 -11.88
CA MET A 574 24.02 -17.90 -13.35
C MET A 574 25.48 -17.90 -13.81
N ASP A 575 26.31 -17.01 -13.26
CA ASP A 575 27.75 -16.97 -13.56
C ASP A 575 28.46 -18.28 -13.14
N ASP A 576 27.98 -18.91 -12.06
CA ASP A 576 28.46 -20.21 -11.59
C ASP A 576 27.82 -21.40 -12.36
N HIS A 577 27.06 -21.15 -13.43
CA HIS A 577 26.34 -22.15 -14.27
C HIS A 577 25.27 -22.99 -13.54
N MET A 578 24.72 -22.47 -12.44
CA MET A 578 23.64 -23.09 -11.67
C MET A 578 22.28 -22.49 -12.07
N GLU A 579 21.91 -22.65 -13.34
CA GLU A 579 20.76 -21.97 -13.95
C GLU A 579 19.42 -22.27 -13.25
N ALA A 580 19.18 -23.53 -12.91
CA ALA A 580 17.96 -23.95 -12.22
C ALA A 580 17.83 -23.30 -10.83
N GLU A 581 18.94 -23.14 -10.10
CA GLU A 581 18.97 -22.50 -8.78
C GLU A 581 18.76 -20.99 -8.90
N ALA A 582 19.33 -20.36 -9.94
CA ALA A 582 19.11 -18.95 -10.23
C ALA A 582 17.63 -18.64 -10.52
N ILE A 583 16.97 -19.46 -11.35
CA ILE A 583 15.54 -19.33 -11.64
C ILE A 583 14.71 -19.57 -10.38
N ALA A 584 15.06 -20.56 -9.56
CA ALA A 584 14.36 -20.85 -8.31
C ALA A 584 14.46 -19.67 -7.32
N GLU A 585 15.63 -19.04 -7.23
CA GLU A 585 15.88 -17.87 -6.37
C GLU A 585 14.98 -16.68 -6.75
N LEU A 586 14.91 -16.34 -8.05
CA LEU A 586 14.03 -15.28 -8.54
C LEU A 586 12.55 -15.66 -8.39
N THR A 587 12.21 -16.92 -8.67
CA THR A 587 10.83 -17.42 -8.54
C THR A 587 10.32 -17.31 -7.11
N LYS A 588 11.19 -17.62 -6.13
CA LYS A 588 10.86 -17.46 -4.72
C LYS A 588 10.53 -16.00 -4.38
N ALA A 589 11.36 -15.05 -4.83
CA ALA A 589 11.12 -13.64 -4.57
C ALA A 589 9.84 -13.11 -5.25
N ILE A 590 9.64 -13.47 -6.52
CA ILE A 590 8.47 -13.07 -7.31
C ILE A 590 7.17 -13.60 -6.69
N ALA A 591 7.20 -14.75 -6.02
CA ALA A 591 6.02 -15.36 -5.41
C ALA A 591 5.37 -14.49 -4.32
N PHE A 592 6.16 -13.73 -3.56
CA PHE A 592 5.65 -12.86 -2.49
C PHE A 592 5.81 -11.36 -2.79
N LYS A 593 6.67 -10.98 -3.74
CA LYS A 593 6.80 -9.60 -4.23
C LYS A 593 7.11 -9.61 -5.73
N PRO A 594 6.09 -9.56 -6.61
CA PRO A 594 6.33 -9.33 -8.02
C PRO A 594 6.90 -7.92 -8.21
N ASP A 595 7.96 -7.84 -8.99
CA ASP A 595 8.74 -6.63 -9.22
C ASP A 595 9.23 -6.65 -10.66
N LEU A 596 9.20 -5.49 -11.32
CA LEU A 596 9.54 -5.40 -12.73
C LEU A 596 10.96 -5.91 -12.99
N GLN A 597 11.92 -5.53 -12.15
CA GLN A 597 13.32 -5.91 -12.34
C GLN A 597 13.55 -7.40 -12.08
N LEU A 598 12.81 -8.03 -11.15
CA LEU A 598 12.88 -9.48 -10.93
C LEU A 598 12.31 -10.26 -12.12
N LEU A 599 11.15 -9.85 -12.64
CA LEU A 599 10.50 -10.48 -13.79
C LEU A 599 11.35 -10.33 -15.06
N HIS A 600 11.85 -9.13 -15.33
CA HIS A 600 12.76 -8.87 -16.45
C HIS A 600 14.02 -9.73 -16.37
N LEU A 601 14.68 -9.80 -15.21
CA LEU A 601 15.89 -10.60 -15.03
C LEU A 601 15.62 -12.10 -15.24
N ARG A 602 14.50 -12.62 -14.73
CA ARG A 602 14.12 -14.02 -14.93
C ARG A 602 13.79 -14.31 -16.40
N ALA A 603 13.14 -13.38 -17.10
CA ALA A 603 12.91 -13.47 -18.53
C ALA A 603 14.23 -13.51 -19.31
N ALA A 604 15.20 -12.65 -18.99
CA ALA A 604 16.51 -12.64 -19.63
C ALA A 604 17.26 -13.96 -19.41
N PHE A 605 17.14 -14.55 -18.23
CA PHE A 605 17.68 -15.87 -17.92
C PHE A 605 17.00 -16.96 -18.75
N HIS A 606 15.67 -16.96 -18.85
CA HIS A 606 14.95 -17.87 -19.75
C HIS A 606 15.38 -17.73 -21.21
N GLU A 607 15.61 -16.50 -21.68
CA GLU A 607 16.08 -16.25 -23.05
C GLU A 607 17.47 -16.83 -23.30
N SER A 608 18.40 -16.67 -22.34
CA SER A 608 19.75 -17.25 -22.44
C SER A 608 19.74 -18.79 -22.47
N MET A 609 18.73 -19.42 -21.87
CA MET A 609 18.52 -20.87 -21.91
C MET A 609 17.72 -21.33 -23.14
N GLY A 610 17.21 -20.41 -23.96
CA GLY A 610 16.36 -20.70 -25.13
C GLY A 610 14.89 -21.02 -24.80
N ASP A 611 14.42 -20.78 -23.57
CA ASP A 611 13.02 -20.95 -23.18
C ASP A 611 12.21 -19.68 -23.50
N TYR A 612 11.87 -19.52 -24.78
CA TYR A 612 11.14 -18.34 -25.26
C TYR A 612 9.71 -18.25 -24.71
N ILE A 613 9.08 -19.37 -24.37
CA ILE A 613 7.71 -19.39 -23.81
C ILE A 613 7.72 -18.75 -22.40
N SER A 614 8.63 -19.19 -21.53
CA SER A 614 8.76 -18.60 -20.19
C SER A 614 9.25 -17.15 -20.26
N THR A 615 10.11 -16.83 -21.23
CA THR A 615 10.57 -15.46 -21.49
C THR A 615 9.41 -14.53 -21.80
N LEU A 616 8.54 -14.90 -22.75
CA LEU A 616 7.38 -14.11 -23.14
C LEU A 616 6.42 -13.91 -21.97
N ARG A 617 6.12 -14.98 -21.21
CA ARG A 617 5.25 -14.91 -20.03
C ARG A 617 5.76 -13.91 -18.98
N ASP A 618 7.05 -13.96 -18.66
CA ASP A 618 7.63 -13.06 -17.67
C ASP A 618 7.74 -11.62 -18.19
N CYS A 619 8.01 -11.44 -19.49
CA CYS A 619 7.98 -10.12 -20.13
C CYS A 619 6.57 -9.52 -20.11
N GLU A 620 5.54 -10.29 -20.44
CA GLU A 620 4.14 -9.85 -20.34
C GLU A 620 3.78 -9.43 -18.92
N ALA A 621 4.19 -10.22 -17.92
CA ALA A 621 3.99 -9.88 -16.51
C ALA A 621 4.70 -8.58 -16.12
N ALA A 622 5.94 -8.37 -16.59
CA ALA A 622 6.68 -7.13 -16.35
C ALA A 622 6.05 -5.92 -17.06
N LEU A 623 5.58 -6.08 -18.30
CA LEU A 623 4.91 -5.02 -19.07
C LEU A 623 3.51 -4.68 -18.53
N CYS A 624 2.88 -5.60 -17.82
CA CYS A 624 1.69 -5.28 -17.03
C CYS A 624 1.99 -4.31 -15.87
N LEU A 625 3.22 -4.32 -15.33
CA LEU A 625 3.64 -3.40 -14.27
C LEU A 625 4.08 -2.05 -14.83
N ASP A 626 4.85 -2.06 -15.94
CA ASP A 626 5.21 -0.86 -16.70
C ASP A 626 5.17 -1.14 -18.21
N PRO A 627 4.12 -0.67 -18.90
CA PRO A 627 3.97 -0.87 -20.33
C PRO A 627 5.06 -0.23 -21.19
N ASN A 628 5.79 0.75 -20.66
CA ASN A 628 6.77 1.54 -21.40
C ASN A 628 8.22 1.13 -21.12
N HIS A 629 8.46 0.04 -20.39
CA HIS A 629 9.80 -0.42 -20.08
C HIS A 629 10.53 -0.94 -21.33
N THR A 630 11.46 -0.13 -21.85
CA THR A 630 12.16 -0.35 -23.13
C THR A 630 12.84 -1.72 -23.21
N ASP A 631 13.63 -2.07 -22.20
CA ASP A 631 14.46 -3.27 -22.24
C ASP A 631 13.60 -4.54 -22.22
N THR A 632 12.45 -4.50 -21.54
CA THR A 632 11.49 -5.62 -21.55
C THR A 632 10.76 -5.70 -22.88
N LEU A 633 10.40 -4.58 -23.51
CA LEU A 633 9.78 -4.57 -24.84
C LEU A 633 10.73 -5.15 -25.90
N GLU A 634 12.01 -4.78 -25.86
CA GLU A 634 13.03 -5.32 -26.75
C GLU A 634 13.18 -6.84 -26.57
N LEU A 635 13.30 -7.30 -25.32
CA LEU A 635 13.39 -8.72 -25.00
C LEU A 635 12.15 -9.51 -25.44
N PHE A 636 10.96 -8.95 -25.21
CA PHE A 636 9.68 -9.52 -25.63
C PHE A 636 9.62 -9.66 -27.16
N ASN A 637 9.95 -8.61 -27.90
CA ASN A 637 9.94 -8.63 -29.36
C ASN A 637 10.94 -9.65 -29.92
N LYS A 638 12.16 -9.70 -29.36
CA LYS A 638 13.20 -10.67 -29.72
C LYS A 638 12.74 -12.11 -29.48
N ALA A 639 12.17 -12.40 -28.30
CA ALA A 639 11.68 -13.73 -27.97
C ALA A 639 10.52 -14.16 -28.88
N ARG A 640 9.61 -13.24 -29.22
CA ARG A 640 8.49 -13.50 -30.13
C ARG A 640 8.94 -13.78 -31.56
N GLU A 641 9.97 -13.09 -32.04
CA GLU A 641 10.55 -13.37 -33.37
C GLU A 641 11.14 -14.78 -33.43
N ARG A 642 11.88 -15.19 -32.40
CA ARG A 642 12.51 -16.51 -32.30
C ARG A 642 11.51 -17.65 -32.12
N GLU A 643 10.43 -17.45 -31.39
CA GLU A 643 9.35 -18.44 -31.27
C GLU A 643 8.66 -18.70 -32.63
N ASN A 644 8.57 -17.67 -33.48
CA ASN A 644 7.98 -17.77 -34.82
C ASN A 644 8.94 -18.32 -35.89
N GLU A 645 10.23 -18.54 -35.59
CA GLU A 645 11.17 -19.18 -36.51
C GLU A 645 10.92 -20.71 -36.56
N PRO A 646 10.81 -21.32 -37.75
CA PRO A 646 10.65 -22.77 -37.85
C PRO A 646 11.90 -23.49 -37.31
N PRO A 647 11.76 -24.65 -36.64
CA PRO A 647 12.89 -25.34 -36.04
C PRO A 647 13.96 -25.67 -37.09
N PRO A 648 15.25 -25.55 -36.76
CA PRO A 648 16.32 -25.85 -37.71
C PRO A 648 16.22 -27.31 -38.18
N LYS A 649 16.31 -27.48 -39.50
CA LYS A 649 16.15 -28.76 -40.22
C LYS A 649 17.27 -29.75 -39.96
#